data_AF-A0A9W7Y4C0-F1
#
_entry.id   AF-A0A9W7Y4C0-F1
#
_cell.length_a   1.000
_cell.length_b   1.000
_cell.length_c   1.000
_cell.angle_alpha   90.00
_cell.angle_beta   90.00
_cell.angle_gamma   90.00
#
_symmetry.space_group_name_H-M   'P 1'
#
loop_
_entity.id
_entity.type
_entity.pdbx_description
1 polymer ?
#
loop_
_entity_poly.entity_id
_entity_poly.type
_entity_poly.pdbx_seq_one_letter_code
_entity_poly.pdbx_strand_id
1 'polypeptide(L)'
;KKGAPQVKRVFMTPTHLRNHLRLLFSNEADLVRLLFQQRDPQMANAADVVSGMRLGTTLTIPKHVRQPIDLADIFFVEALPVAPTKFRPASAMNDEVMENPHNVYLGKVLRTCVFMRNLVNPDAAGPQDARRAAQAAQAGAVGFDRVINTWVQLQQDVNNVMDSSKNPTVGANGSAPDPGIRQILEKKEGLFRQNMMGKRVNYAARSVISPDPNMESDEVGVPLVFAQKLTFPEPVTAHNVKELRQLVINGPETWPGAESVQNEDGSLVYLGQLSHESRVALANQLLTPQDAVVRAKALGNVFTTRAAGVGKKVYRHLHNGDMVVMNRQPTLHRASMTGMRARVLPGERTLRFHYMNCNQFNSDFDGDEMNMHFPQSEAARSELRNIMGADMTYINPTNGGPLRGLIQDSVDGGVIMTKRDTLLTRSEYQELIYWALQPETQSQLPEGRVQLLPPAIFKPRPMWTGKQVLSTLLLNLTWGYAPLNLVSKDKIGKKLWGPTAAEEECVLILDGELLVGVLDKSQFGASSYGLVHSVYELYSPAHAGRLLSAISRLFLRYLQEIGFSCRMEDLLLDQQGDAIRRDIIKEQKPSGIRTTLNFIGMESHGIGSIGADDAVRREFHTRMEEVLRHDDKLAQLDGLMSGAMNEFTTKLMDACLPARLHLPFPHNNMVVMTASGAKGSNINLSQITCCLGQQSLEGRRVPLMVSGKSLPSFAPFDASGRAGGYVANRFLTGLKPQ
;
A
#
# COMPACT_ATOMS: atom_id res chain seq x y z
N LYS A 1 64.23 11.56 -17.24
CA LYS A 1 64.01 12.54 -16.16
C LYS A 1 64.76 12.04 -14.92
N LYS A 2 65.80 12.78 -14.51
CA LYS A 2 66.71 12.47 -13.40
C LYS A 2 65.95 12.48 -12.06
N GLY A 3 66.29 11.51 -11.20
CA GLY A 3 66.28 11.57 -9.73
C GLY A 3 65.11 12.26 -9.04
N ALA A 4 64.03 11.51 -8.79
CA ALA A 4 63.33 11.67 -7.52
C ALA A 4 64.02 10.72 -6.51
N PRO A 5 64.43 11.18 -5.32
CA PRO A 5 64.97 10.26 -4.31
C PRO A 5 63.91 9.20 -4.00
N GLN A 6 64.30 7.91 -3.96
CA GLN A 6 63.45 6.89 -3.34
C GLN A 6 63.24 7.33 -1.89
N VAL A 7 62.05 7.87 -1.60
CA VAL A 7 61.68 8.26 -0.24
C VAL A 7 61.66 6.98 0.58
N LYS A 8 62.67 6.80 1.44
CA LYS A 8 62.75 5.68 2.37
C LYS A 8 61.58 5.80 3.33
N ARG A 9 60.52 5.01 3.11
CA ARG A 9 59.33 5.01 3.96
C ARG A 9 59.68 4.34 5.28
N VAL A 10 59.58 5.07 6.38
CA VAL A 10 59.81 4.56 7.74
C VAL A 10 58.46 4.44 8.44
N PHE A 11 58.23 3.32 9.13
CA PHE A 11 57.01 3.12 9.92
C PHE A 11 57.04 4.04 11.15
N MET A 12 56.01 4.86 11.31
CA MET A 12 55.81 5.71 12.49
C MET A 12 54.86 4.99 13.46
N THR A 13 55.30 4.76 14.71
CA THR A 13 54.45 4.09 15.68
C THR A 13 53.29 4.99 16.14
N PRO A 14 52.16 4.44 16.59
CA PRO A 14 51.03 5.25 17.07
C PRO A 14 51.40 6.20 18.22
N THR A 15 52.34 5.81 19.09
CA THR A 15 52.83 6.67 20.18
C THR A 15 53.59 7.89 19.65
N HIS A 16 54.45 7.72 18.64
CA HIS A 16 55.13 8.85 17.99
C HIS A 16 54.13 9.78 17.30
N LEU A 17 53.15 9.20 16.59
CA LEU A 17 52.08 9.97 15.94
C LEU A 17 51.25 10.75 16.97
N ARG A 18 50.90 10.14 18.10
CA ARG A 18 50.17 10.78 19.20
C ARG A 18 50.94 11.97 19.78
N ASN A 19 52.24 11.81 20.03
CA ASN A 19 53.08 12.90 20.54
C ASN A 19 53.18 14.05 19.53
N HIS A 20 53.30 13.74 18.22
CA HIS A 20 53.26 14.75 17.18
C HIS A 20 51.91 15.49 17.14
N LEU A 21 50.79 14.78 17.22
CA LEU A 21 49.46 15.41 17.24
C LEU A 21 49.23 16.25 18.49
N ARG A 22 49.70 15.80 19.67
CA ARG A 22 49.66 16.59 20.91
C ARG A 22 50.41 17.92 20.76
N LEU A 23 51.63 17.87 20.22
CA LEU A 23 52.44 19.07 19.96
C LEU A 23 51.80 19.99 18.92
N LEU A 24 51.22 19.41 17.86
CA LEU A 24 50.50 20.18 16.85
C LEU A 24 49.29 20.89 17.47
N PHE A 25 48.51 20.17 18.28
CA PHE A 25 47.30 20.72 18.89
C PHE A 25 47.62 21.74 19.99
N SER A 26 48.77 21.62 20.67
CA SER A 26 49.24 22.65 21.59
C SER A 26 49.71 23.91 20.86
N ASN A 27 50.36 23.75 19.70
CA ASN A 27 50.85 24.87 18.91
C ASN A 27 49.71 25.62 18.20
N GLU A 28 48.73 24.88 17.68
CA GLU A 28 47.56 25.40 16.94
C GLU A 28 46.29 25.40 17.80
N ALA A 29 46.44 25.73 19.08
CA ALA A 29 45.37 25.66 20.08
C ALA A 29 44.10 26.42 19.69
N ASP A 30 44.24 27.63 19.13
CA ASP A 30 43.10 28.47 18.77
C ASP A 30 42.33 27.91 17.57
N LEU A 31 43.04 27.37 16.57
CA LEU A 31 42.45 26.71 15.42
C LEU A 31 41.72 25.42 15.83
N VAL A 32 42.36 24.59 16.67
CA VAL A 32 41.78 23.34 17.19
C VAL A 32 40.50 23.60 17.97
N ARG A 33 40.46 24.66 18.79
CA ARG A 33 39.24 25.11 19.48
C ARG A 33 38.14 25.46 18.48
N LEU A 34 38.43 26.23 17.45
CA LEU A 34 37.41 26.58 16.44
C LEU A 34 36.89 25.35 15.67
N LEU A 35 37.74 24.36 15.42
CA LEU A 35 37.38 23.16 14.67
C LEU A 35 36.54 22.15 15.48
N PHE A 36 36.89 21.94 16.75
CA PHE A 36 36.32 20.86 17.55
C PHE A 36 35.44 21.35 18.73
N GLN A 37 35.54 22.62 19.13
CA GLN A 37 34.76 23.21 20.21
C GLN A 37 33.57 23.99 19.62
N GLN A 38 32.46 23.30 19.37
CA GLN A 38 31.32 23.88 18.65
C GLN A 38 30.40 24.80 19.47
N ARG A 39 30.68 25.09 20.74
CA ARG A 39 30.08 26.17 21.57
C ARG A 39 30.70 26.18 22.97
N ASP A 40 30.95 27.35 23.53
CA ASP A 40 31.26 27.49 24.96
C ASP A 40 29.96 27.30 25.76
N PRO A 41 29.84 26.29 26.64
CA PRO A 41 28.65 26.10 27.48
C PRO A 41 28.40 27.27 28.46
N GLN A 42 29.35 28.19 28.64
CA GLN A 42 29.16 29.42 29.42
C GLN A 42 28.62 30.61 28.61
N MET A 43 28.62 30.54 27.27
CA MET A 43 28.06 31.57 26.38
C MET A 43 26.69 31.21 25.80
N ALA A 44 25.91 30.37 26.49
CA ALA A 44 24.47 30.28 26.22
C ALA A 44 23.80 31.54 26.82
N ASN A 45 23.41 32.49 25.96
CA ASN A 45 22.69 33.69 26.37
C ASN A 45 21.42 33.31 27.14
N ALA A 46 21.04 34.16 28.11
CA ALA A 46 19.85 34.01 28.96
C ALA A 46 18.52 33.81 28.19
N ALA A 47 18.50 34.05 26.87
CA ALA A 47 17.36 33.82 25.99
C ALA A 47 17.02 32.32 25.77
N ASP A 48 18.00 31.41 25.85
CA ASP A 48 17.77 29.97 25.61
C ASP A 48 17.10 29.26 26.80
N VAL A 49 17.10 29.87 27.99
CA VAL A 49 16.45 29.31 29.19
C VAL A 49 14.91 29.47 29.12
N VAL A 50 14.42 30.45 28.36
CA VAL A 50 12.98 30.78 28.27
C VAL A 50 12.24 29.90 27.25
N SER A 51 12.94 29.29 26.29
CA SER A 51 12.30 28.54 25.19
C SER A 51 12.01 27.06 25.47
N GLY A 52 12.45 26.51 26.62
CA GLY A 52 12.16 25.12 27.02
C GLY A 52 12.77 24.04 26.10
N MET A 53 13.49 24.41 25.03
CA MET A 53 14.20 23.47 24.16
C MET A 53 15.52 23.07 24.81
N ARG A 54 15.50 21.99 25.61
CA ARG A 54 16.72 21.21 25.85
C ARG A 54 17.09 20.50 24.54
N LEU A 55 17.77 21.20 23.64
CA LEU A 55 18.46 20.54 22.52
C LEU A 55 19.46 19.55 23.13
N GLY A 56 19.42 18.32 22.62
CA GLY A 56 20.14 17.18 23.16
C GLY A 56 21.60 17.49 23.42
N THR A 57 22.11 16.91 24.50
CA THR A 57 23.51 16.88 24.92
C THR A 57 24.46 16.71 23.74
N THR A 58 24.93 17.82 23.18
CA THR A 58 26.12 17.87 22.34
C THR A 58 27.26 17.32 23.19
N LEU A 59 28.09 16.44 22.61
CA LEU A 59 29.27 15.82 23.23
C LEU A 59 30.01 16.82 24.14
N THR A 60 29.67 16.84 25.42
CA THR A 60 30.41 17.62 26.42
C THR A 60 31.72 16.91 26.59
N ILE A 61 32.76 17.43 25.97
CA ILE A 61 34.14 17.06 26.25
C ILE A 61 34.32 17.15 27.78
N PRO A 62 34.67 16.04 28.47
CA PRO A 62 34.77 16.03 29.91
C PRO A 62 35.66 17.15 30.45
N LYS A 63 35.38 17.66 31.66
CA LYS A 63 36.13 18.80 32.25
C LYS A 63 37.66 18.61 32.31
N HIS A 64 38.16 17.38 32.22
CA HIS A 64 39.60 17.04 32.21
C HIS A 64 40.26 17.05 30.82
N VAL A 65 39.50 17.26 29.73
CA VAL A 65 40.01 17.31 28.34
C VAL A 65 39.91 18.75 27.79
N ARG A 66 40.14 19.74 28.67
CA ARG A 66 39.96 21.17 28.35
C ARG A 66 41.21 21.83 27.77
N GLN A 67 42.37 21.18 27.85
CA GLN A 67 43.57 21.68 27.17
C GLN A 67 43.61 21.14 25.74
N PRO A 68 43.97 21.97 24.74
CA PRO A 68 44.11 21.55 23.34
C PRO A 68 44.98 20.29 23.16
N ILE A 69 45.99 20.12 24.02
CA ILE A 69 46.88 18.95 24.03
C ILE A 69 46.14 17.64 24.36
N ASP A 70 45.16 17.66 25.27
CA ASP A 70 44.40 16.47 25.67
C ASP A 70 43.37 16.07 24.61
N LEU A 71 42.96 17.02 23.76
CA LEU A 71 42.03 16.77 22.67
C LEU A 71 42.64 15.89 21.57
N ALA A 72 43.96 15.88 21.40
CA ALA A 72 44.65 15.01 20.46
C ALA A 72 44.46 13.51 20.80
N ASP A 73 44.15 13.19 22.06
CA ASP A 73 44.03 11.80 22.52
C ASP A 73 42.73 11.13 22.09
N ILE A 74 41.69 11.89 21.71
CA ILE A 74 40.40 11.33 21.27
C ILE A 74 40.51 10.47 20.01
N PHE A 75 41.58 10.64 19.23
CA PHE A 75 41.86 9.87 18.02
C PHE A 75 42.53 8.51 18.30
N PHE A 76 42.92 8.27 19.55
CA PHE A 76 43.63 7.06 19.97
C PHE A 76 42.79 6.26 20.97
N VAL A 77 42.72 4.95 20.78
CA VAL A 77 41.98 4.05 21.66
C VAL A 77 42.97 3.36 22.60
N GLU A 78 42.97 3.76 23.87
CA GLU A 78 43.76 3.09 24.92
C GLU A 78 43.03 1.88 25.51
N ALA A 79 41.71 1.99 25.64
CA ALA A 79 40.85 0.95 26.18
C ALA A 79 39.63 0.76 25.29
N LEU A 80 39.35 -0.48 24.92
CA LEU A 80 38.18 -0.84 24.13
C LEU A 80 37.02 -1.20 25.07
N PRO A 81 35.91 -0.43 25.08
CA PRO A 81 34.77 -0.76 25.91
C PRO A 81 34.09 -2.04 25.43
N VAL A 82 33.87 -2.98 26.34
CA VAL A 82 33.19 -4.24 26.04
C VAL A 82 31.71 -4.11 26.36
N ALA A 83 30.84 -4.32 25.37
CA ALA A 83 29.39 -4.27 25.57
C ALA A 83 28.93 -5.31 26.61
N PRO A 84 27.91 -5.01 27.44
CA PRO A 84 27.33 -5.98 28.36
C PRO A 84 26.88 -7.27 27.67
N THR A 85 26.88 -8.39 28.41
CA THR A 85 26.57 -9.74 27.87
C THR A 85 25.22 -9.81 27.15
N LYS A 86 24.20 -9.05 27.61
CA LYS A 86 22.87 -8.99 26.98
C LYS A 86 22.92 -8.55 25.50
N PHE A 87 23.92 -7.78 25.09
CA PHE A 87 24.08 -7.31 23.70
C PHE A 87 24.99 -8.20 22.86
N ARG A 88 25.56 -9.26 23.45
CA ARG A 88 26.41 -10.24 22.78
C ARG A 88 25.94 -11.68 23.08
N PRO A 89 24.66 -12.01 22.86
CA PRO A 89 24.16 -13.35 23.10
C PRO A 89 24.82 -14.35 22.15
N ALA A 90 24.93 -15.61 22.58
CA ALA A 90 25.31 -16.70 21.68
C ALA A 90 24.24 -16.86 20.58
N SER A 91 24.66 -17.18 19.37
CA SER A 91 23.75 -17.44 18.26
C SER A 91 23.41 -18.92 18.26
N ALA A 92 22.13 -19.27 18.42
CA ALA A 92 21.67 -20.64 18.28
C ALA A 92 21.08 -20.83 16.88
N MET A 93 21.62 -21.78 16.10
CA MET A 93 21.02 -22.20 14.84
C MET A 93 20.69 -23.69 14.94
N ASN A 94 19.39 -24.02 14.94
CA ASN A 94 18.89 -25.35 15.30
C ASN A 94 19.38 -25.75 16.70
N ASP A 95 20.09 -26.88 16.80
CA ASP A 95 20.63 -27.40 18.08
C ASP A 95 22.09 -26.98 18.34
N GLU A 96 22.73 -26.26 17.42
CA GLU A 96 24.11 -25.81 17.57
C GLU A 96 24.17 -24.38 18.10
N VAL A 97 24.90 -24.21 19.21
CA VAL A 97 25.17 -22.90 19.81
C VAL A 97 26.52 -22.40 19.33
N MET A 98 26.50 -21.36 18.50
CA MET A 98 27.66 -20.67 17.99
C MET A 98 27.97 -19.43 18.85
N GLU A 99 29.26 -19.11 18.98
CA GLU A 99 29.71 -17.89 19.65
C GLU A 99 29.26 -16.64 18.87
N ASN A 100 29.00 -15.53 19.59
CA ASN A 100 28.69 -14.26 18.95
C ASN A 100 29.89 -13.76 18.12
N PRO A 101 29.70 -13.30 16.87
CA PRO A 101 30.79 -12.78 16.03
C PRO A 101 31.62 -11.67 16.69
N HIS A 102 31.00 -10.81 17.51
CA HIS A 102 31.74 -9.77 18.25
C HIS A 102 32.69 -10.36 19.30
N ASN A 103 32.33 -11.47 19.93
CA ASN A 103 33.19 -12.11 20.93
C ASN A 103 34.41 -12.75 20.29
N VAL A 104 34.25 -13.31 19.08
CA VAL A 104 35.36 -13.85 18.29
C VAL A 104 36.43 -12.77 18.05
N TYR A 105 36.01 -11.55 17.68
CA TYR A 105 36.92 -10.42 17.47
C TYR A 105 37.53 -9.89 18.77
N LEU A 106 36.73 -9.71 19.83
CA LEU A 106 37.24 -9.29 21.12
C LEU A 106 38.25 -10.30 21.70
N GLY A 107 38.00 -11.60 21.51
CA GLY A 107 38.92 -12.66 21.88
C GLY A 107 40.24 -12.60 21.09
N LYS A 108 40.20 -12.23 19.81
CA LYS A 108 41.42 -11.98 19.01
C LYS A 108 42.20 -10.79 19.56
N VAL A 109 41.55 -9.65 19.81
CA VAL A 109 42.17 -8.46 20.42
C VAL A 109 42.84 -8.81 21.75
N LEU A 110 42.15 -9.54 22.63
CA LEU A 110 42.69 -9.96 23.93
C LEU A 110 43.92 -10.86 23.79
N ARG A 111 43.89 -11.85 22.90
CA ARG A 111 45.04 -12.73 22.64
C ARG A 111 46.24 -11.94 22.10
N THR A 112 46.02 -11.01 21.18
CA THR A 112 47.06 -10.14 20.62
C THR A 112 47.66 -9.22 21.69
N CYS A 113 46.83 -8.65 22.57
CA CYS A 113 47.30 -7.85 23.72
C CYS A 113 48.16 -8.67 24.70
N VAL A 114 47.73 -9.88 25.06
CA VAL A 114 48.50 -10.78 25.94
C VAL A 114 49.82 -11.17 25.30
N PHE A 115 49.82 -11.49 24.00
CA PHE A 115 51.02 -11.84 23.26
C PHE A 115 52.02 -10.67 23.19
N MET A 116 51.55 -9.46 22.87
CA MET A 116 52.38 -8.25 22.88
C MET A 116 52.98 -7.99 24.27
N ARG A 117 52.17 -8.12 25.33
CA ARG A 117 52.66 -7.98 26.71
C ARG A 117 53.77 -8.98 27.03
N ASN A 118 53.61 -10.24 26.64
CA ASN A 118 54.60 -11.29 26.90
C ASN A 118 55.89 -11.10 26.07
N LEU A 119 55.81 -10.47 24.89
CA LEU A 119 57.00 -10.10 24.10
C LEU A 119 57.82 -8.97 24.74
N VAL A 120 57.14 -8.00 25.38
CA VAL A 120 57.77 -6.82 26.00
C VAL A 120 58.24 -7.12 27.43
N ASN A 121 57.52 -7.96 28.16
CA ASN A 121 57.82 -8.35 29.53
C ASN A 121 57.72 -9.88 29.70
N PRO A 122 58.79 -10.63 29.38
CA PRO A 122 58.78 -12.09 29.43
C PRO A 122 58.68 -12.66 30.86
N ASP A 123 59.09 -11.90 31.88
CA ASP A 123 59.05 -12.33 33.29
C ASP A 123 57.63 -12.33 33.89
N ALA A 124 56.67 -11.68 33.22
CA ALA A 124 55.26 -11.63 33.60
C ALA A 124 54.40 -12.76 33.00
N ALA A 125 54.99 -13.70 32.26
CA ALA A 125 54.28 -14.76 31.56
C ALA A 125 54.18 -16.07 32.39
N GLY A 126 53.07 -16.80 32.28
CA GLY A 126 52.94 -18.13 32.87
C GLY A 126 53.91 -19.15 32.24
N PRO A 127 54.24 -20.27 32.91
CA PRO A 127 55.32 -21.19 32.50
C PRO A 127 55.15 -21.81 31.09
N GLN A 128 53.93 -21.94 30.58
CA GLN A 128 53.66 -22.42 29.22
C GLN A 128 53.84 -21.34 28.15
N ASP A 129 53.51 -20.09 28.46
CA ASP A 129 53.62 -18.95 27.53
C ASP A 129 55.06 -18.44 27.41
N ALA A 130 55.84 -18.51 28.51
CA ALA A 130 57.26 -18.24 28.52
C ALA A 130 58.04 -19.18 27.57
N ARG A 131 57.64 -20.46 27.48
CA ARG A 131 58.23 -21.45 26.55
C ARG A 131 57.95 -21.12 25.09
N ARG A 132 56.75 -20.66 24.74
CA ARG A 132 56.41 -20.23 23.37
C ARG A 132 57.14 -18.96 22.97
N ALA A 133 57.26 -17.99 23.87
CA ALA A 133 58.05 -16.79 23.66
C ALA A 133 59.55 -17.09 23.49
N ALA A 134 60.09 -18.01 24.30
CA ALA A 134 61.49 -18.45 24.22
C ALA A 134 61.81 -19.25 22.95
N GLN A 135 60.94 -20.16 22.51
CA GLN A 135 61.11 -20.88 21.24
C GLN A 135 61.05 -19.93 20.03
N ALA A 136 60.19 -18.91 20.10
CA ALA A 136 60.16 -17.88 19.06
C ALA A 136 61.47 -17.06 19.06
N ALA A 137 62.04 -16.74 20.23
CA ALA A 137 63.27 -15.95 20.36
C ALA A 137 64.51 -16.62 19.74
N GLN A 138 64.55 -17.95 19.62
CA GLN A 138 65.68 -18.69 19.02
C GLN A 138 65.79 -18.58 17.49
N ALA A 139 64.77 -18.10 16.79
CA ALA A 139 64.74 -18.04 15.32
C ALA A 139 65.39 -16.78 14.69
N GLY A 140 66.42 -16.21 15.34
CA GLY A 140 67.44 -15.33 14.77
C GLY A 140 67.01 -14.27 13.74
N ALA A 141 66.36 -13.18 14.21
CA ALA A 141 66.50 -11.79 13.74
C ALA A 141 65.37 -10.91 14.35
N VAL A 142 65.78 -9.83 15.01
CA VAL A 142 65.03 -8.61 15.38
C VAL A 142 63.80 -8.76 16.31
N GLY A 143 64.01 -8.61 17.62
CA GLY A 143 62.91 -8.48 18.60
C GLY A 143 61.98 -7.28 18.32
N PHE A 144 62.51 -6.19 17.78
CA PHE A 144 61.75 -4.96 17.49
C PHE A 144 60.78 -5.11 16.29
N ASP A 145 61.19 -5.79 15.21
CA ASP A 145 60.33 -6.01 14.02
C ASP A 145 59.11 -6.86 14.37
N ARG A 146 59.27 -7.82 15.29
CA ARG A 146 58.14 -8.63 15.79
C ARG A 146 57.16 -7.82 16.63
N VAL A 147 57.65 -6.88 17.44
CA VAL A 147 56.79 -5.96 18.18
C VAL A 147 56.01 -5.07 17.20
N ILE A 148 56.66 -4.54 16.15
CA ILE A 148 55.99 -3.76 15.10
C ILE A 148 54.90 -4.58 14.41
N ASN A 149 55.19 -5.81 13.99
CA ASN A 149 54.21 -6.68 13.33
C ASN A 149 53.02 -7.00 14.24
N THR A 150 53.26 -7.23 15.54
CA THR A 150 52.20 -7.45 16.52
C THR A 150 51.34 -6.18 16.72
N TRP A 151 51.95 -4.99 16.63
CA TRP A 151 51.22 -3.71 16.69
C TRP A 151 50.30 -3.51 15.49
N VAL A 152 50.78 -3.84 14.29
CA VAL A 152 49.97 -3.82 13.07
C VAL A 152 48.81 -4.82 13.19
N GLN A 153 49.06 -6.02 13.73
CA GLN A 153 48.01 -7.00 13.97
C GLN A 153 46.96 -6.50 14.97
N LEU A 154 47.38 -5.87 16.07
CA LEU A 154 46.45 -5.30 17.05
C LEU A 154 45.56 -4.23 16.43
N GLN A 155 46.13 -3.36 15.58
CA GLN A 155 45.35 -2.37 14.83
C GLN A 155 44.33 -3.03 13.89
N GLN A 156 44.71 -4.11 13.21
CA GLN A 156 43.82 -4.87 12.33
C GLN A 156 42.69 -5.58 13.12
N ASP A 157 42.99 -6.14 14.28
CA ASP A 157 42.01 -6.79 15.15
C ASP A 157 41.00 -5.77 15.70
N VAL A 158 41.47 -4.58 16.12
CA VAL A 158 40.59 -3.47 16.54
C VAL A 158 39.78 -2.93 15.35
N ASN A 159 40.39 -2.81 14.17
CA ASN A 159 39.66 -2.44 12.96
C ASN A 159 38.51 -3.40 12.68
N ASN A 160 38.69 -4.72 12.83
CA ASN A 160 37.60 -5.69 12.64
C ASN A 160 36.41 -5.47 13.58
N VAL A 161 36.67 -5.09 14.84
CA VAL A 161 35.59 -4.81 15.81
C VAL A 161 34.74 -3.62 15.33
N MET A 162 35.40 -2.57 14.83
CA MET A 162 34.74 -1.32 14.45
C MET A 162 34.19 -1.35 13.02
N ASP A 163 35.04 -1.66 12.05
CA ASP A 163 34.79 -1.65 10.61
C ASP A 163 35.61 -2.75 9.91
N SER A 164 34.94 -3.85 9.58
CA SER A 164 35.58 -4.99 8.93
C SER A 164 36.10 -4.69 7.50
N SER A 165 35.67 -3.60 6.86
CA SER A 165 36.21 -3.17 5.55
C SER A 165 37.60 -2.53 5.64
N LYS A 166 38.02 -2.11 6.84
CA LYS A 166 39.34 -1.50 7.09
C LYS A 166 40.42 -2.50 7.44
N ASN A 167 40.10 -3.79 7.40
CA ASN A 167 41.09 -4.85 7.54
C ASN A 167 41.37 -5.50 6.18
N PRO A 168 42.62 -5.44 5.68
CA PRO A 168 43.00 -6.06 4.40
C PRO A 168 43.10 -7.59 4.47
N THR A 169 43.01 -8.21 5.66
CA THR A 169 43.03 -9.68 5.78
C THR A 169 41.70 -10.29 5.33
N VAL A 170 41.73 -10.92 4.17
CA VAL A 170 40.67 -11.81 3.68
C VAL A 170 40.70 -13.10 4.50
N GLY A 171 39.54 -13.64 4.87
CA GLY A 171 39.46 -14.91 5.59
C GLY A 171 40.15 -16.06 4.82
N ALA A 172 40.53 -17.12 5.53
CA ALA A 172 41.27 -18.26 4.96
C ALA A 172 40.61 -18.90 3.71
N ASN A 173 39.30 -18.70 3.51
CA ASN A 173 38.51 -19.25 2.41
C ASN A 173 38.06 -18.20 1.38
N GLY A 174 38.61 -16.98 1.38
CA GLY A 174 38.14 -15.91 0.49
C GLY A 174 36.81 -15.28 0.91
N SER A 175 36.24 -15.70 2.06
CA SER A 175 34.99 -15.14 2.59
C SER A 175 35.23 -13.73 3.14
N ALA A 176 34.22 -12.87 2.95
CA ALA A 176 34.20 -11.56 3.58
C ALA A 176 34.28 -11.72 5.11
N PRO A 177 35.02 -10.85 5.81
CA PRO A 177 35.06 -10.87 7.27
C PRO A 177 33.66 -10.66 7.85
N ASP A 178 33.39 -11.26 9.01
CA ASP A 178 32.15 -11.03 9.76
C ASP A 178 31.92 -9.52 9.98
N PRO A 179 30.66 -9.08 10.04
CA PRO A 179 30.35 -7.67 10.17
C PRO A 179 30.87 -7.09 11.50
N GLY A 180 31.61 -5.98 11.41
CA GLY A 180 31.92 -5.14 12.56
C GLY A 180 30.73 -4.27 12.96
N ILE A 181 30.92 -3.43 13.99
CA ILE A 181 29.87 -2.53 14.51
C ILE A 181 29.29 -1.65 13.40
N ARG A 182 30.13 -1.08 12.54
CA ARG A 182 29.70 -0.22 11.42
C ARG A 182 28.75 -0.94 10.46
N GLN A 183 29.09 -2.17 10.07
CA GLN A 183 28.29 -2.95 9.13
C GLN A 183 26.89 -3.28 9.67
N ILE A 184 26.77 -3.46 10.99
CA ILE A 184 25.48 -3.69 11.67
C ILE A 184 24.60 -2.44 11.67
N LEU A 185 25.21 -1.25 11.64
CA LEU A 185 24.50 0.01 11.65
C LEU A 185 24.04 0.45 10.24
N GLU A 186 24.92 0.37 9.24
CA GLU A 186 24.74 1.09 7.95
C GLU A 186 23.94 0.34 6.87
N LYS A 187 23.77 -0.98 6.99
CA LYS A 187 23.09 -1.77 5.94
C LYS A 187 21.58 -1.44 5.84
N LYS A 188 20.94 -1.84 4.73
CA LYS A 188 19.47 -1.80 4.59
C LYS A 188 18.78 -2.63 5.69
N GLU A 189 19.39 -3.78 6.01
CA GLU A 189 19.06 -4.66 7.14
C GLU A 189 19.79 -4.24 8.44
N GLY A 190 20.38 -3.05 8.45
CA GLY A 190 21.06 -2.50 9.60
C GLY A 190 20.09 -1.96 10.66
N LEU A 191 20.62 -1.72 11.86
CA LEU A 191 19.87 -1.33 13.04
C LEU A 191 18.91 -0.15 12.80
N PHE A 192 19.38 0.91 12.13
CA PHE A 192 18.58 2.12 11.95
C PHE A 192 17.32 1.86 11.13
N ARG A 193 17.43 1.19 9.98
CA ARG A 193 16.28 1.02 9.07
C ARG A 193 15.35 -0.10 9.51
N GLN A 194 15.92 -1.23 9.94
CA GLN A 194 15.14 -2.43 10.22
C GLN A 194 14.55 -2.49 11.63
N ASN A 195 15.21 -1.86 12.61
CA ASN A 195 14.84 -1.99 14.03
C ASN A 195 14.54 -0.67 14.73
N MET A 196 14.85 0.48 14.11
CA MET A 196 14.43 1.79 14.63
C MET A 196 13.28 2.38 13.82
N MET A 197 13.45 2.51 12.49
CA MET A 197 12.43 3.08 11.60
C MET A 197 11.29 2.10 11.33
N GLY A 198 11.61 0.87 10.93
CA GLY A 198 10.68 -0.26 10.91
C GLY A 198 10.81 -1.06 12.20
N LYS A 199 9.70 -1.62 12.69
CA LYS A 199 9.69 -2.60 13.78
C LYS A 199 8.61 -3.63 13.52
N ARG A 200 8.83 -4.85 14.01
CA ARG A 200 7.72 -5.79 14.22
C ARG A 200 6.94 -5.30 15.44
N VAL A 201 5.62 -5.38 15.35
CA VAL A 201 4.71 -4.88 16.39
C VAL A 201 3.88 -6.01 16.96
N ASN A 202 3.51 -5.88 18.23
CA ASN A 202 2.50 -6.72 18.86
C ASN A 202 1.09 -6.27 18.45
N TYR A 203 0.07 -7.04 18.85
CA TYR A 203 -1.35 -6.71 18.61
C TYR A 203 -1.65 -6.41 17.13
N ALA A 204 -1.16 -7.28 16.25
CA ALA A 204 -1.41 -7.21 14.83
C ALA A 204 -1.73 -8.61 14.27
N ALA A 205 -2.46 -8.64 13.16
CA ALA A 205 -2.81 -9.84 12.43
C ALA A 205 -2.62 -9.62 10.92
N ARG A 206 -2.58 -10.70 10.15
CA ARG A 206 -2.56 -10.67 8.69
C ARG A 206 -3.43 -11.80 8.17
N SER A 207 -4.22 -11.52 7.14
CA SER A 207 -4.97 -12.54 6.40
C SER A 207 -5.19 -12.09 4.96
N VAL A 208 -5.57 -13.05 4.13
CA VAL A 208 -6.15 -12.80 2.81
C VAL A 208 -7.44 -12.01 3.00
N ILE A 209 -7.74 -11.13 2.05
CA ILE A 209 -8.97 -10.33 2.03
C ILE A 209 -10.05 -10.97 1.17
N SER A 210 -11.30 -10.78 1.55
CA SER A 210 -12.46 -11.22 0.79
C SER A 210 -13.50 -10.10 0.71
N PRO A 211 -14.26 -10.02 -0.38
CA PRO A 211 -15.27 -8.98 -0.51
C PRO A 211 -16.49 -9.27 0.38
N ASP A 212 -17.12 -8.20 0.86
CA ASP A 212 -18.42 -8.28 1.53
C ASP A 212 -19.24 -6.99 1.32
N PRO A 213 -20.32 -7.03 0.52
CA PRO A 213 -21.18 -5.86 0.28
C PRO A 213 -22.09 -5.48 1.45
N ASN A 214 -22.25 -6.34 2.45
CA ASN A 214 -23.14 -6.08 3.59
C ASN A 214 -22.43 -5.32 4.73
N MET A 215 -21.14 -5.05 4.56
CA MET A 215 -20.33 -4.26 5.50
C MET A 215 -20.57 -2.77 5.32
N GLU A 216 -20.47 -1.99 6.39
CA GLU A 216 -20.47 -0.53 6.27
C GLU A 216 -19.19 -0.01 5.60
N SER A 217 -19.23 1.24 5.16
CA SER A 217 -18.15 1.90 4.44
C SER A 217 -16.84 1.84 5.23
N ASP A 218 -16.93 2.14 6.52
CA ASP A 218 -15.82 2.23 7.45
C ASP A 218 -15.60 0.95 8.26
N GLU A 219 -16.16 -0.19 7.85
CA GLU A 219 -16.04 -1.45 8.58
C GLU A 219 -15.12 -2.49 7.93
N VAL A 220 -14.50 -3.30 8.78
CA VAL A 220 -13.77 -4.51 8.40
C VAL A 220 -14.30 -5.72 9.18
N GLY A 221 -14.65 -6.76 8.44
CA GLY A 221 -15.02 -8.07 8.92
C GLY A 221 -13.81 -8.79 9.51
N VAL A 222 -13.87 -9.08 10.81
CA VAL A 222 -12.80 -9.72 11.57
C VAL A 222 -13.18 -11.17 11.87
N PRO A 223 -12.35 -12.15 11.45
CA PRO A 223 -12.53 -13.55 11.85
C PRO A 223 -12.54 -13.71 13.37
N LEU A 224 -13.38 -14.63 13.86
CA LEU A 224 -13.46 -14.95 15.28
C LEU A 224 -12.08 -15.33 15.88
N VAL A 225 -11.24 -16.01 15.09
CA VAL A 225 -9.87 -16.41 15.47
C VAL A 225 -9.02 -15.20 15.86
N PHE A 226 -9.16 -14.07 15.14
CA PHE A 226 -8.43 -12.85 15.47
C PHE A 226 -9.08 -12.13 16.64
N ALA A 227 -10.41 -12.05 16.67
CA ALA A 227 -11.15 -11.37 17.72
C ALA A 227 -10.86 -11.95 19.12
N GLN A 228 -10.71 -13.27 19.24
CA GLN A 228 -10.37 -13.94 20.51
C GLN A 228 -8.91 -13.78 20.94
N LYS A 229 -7.99 -13.46 20.03
CA LYS A 229 -6.55 -13.34 20.35
C LYS A 229 -6.09 -11.91 20.55
N LEU A 230 -6.68 -10.98 19.82
CA LEU A 230 -6.38 -9.55 19.96
C LEU A 230 -7.14 -9.00 21.16
N THR A 231 -6.41 -8.37 22.09
CA THR A 231 -6.99 -7.79 23.30
C THR A 231 -6.71 -6.31 23.45
N PHE A 232 -7.57 -5.64 24.20
CA PHE A 232 -7.46 -4.23 24.54
C PHE A 232 -7.47 -4.06 26.07
N PRO A 233 -6.52 -3.31 26.64
CA PRO A 233 -6.41 -3.12 28.09
C PRO A 233 -7.44 -2.07 28.56
N GLU A 234 -8.69 -2.49 28.75
CA GLU A 234 -9.79 -1.62 29.17
C GLU A 234 -9.71 -1.33 30.69
N PRO A 235 -9.59 -0.06 31.11
CA PRO A 235 -9.62 0.29 32.53
C PRO A 235 -11.00 0.02 33.14
N VAL A 236 -11.04 -0.62 34.31
CA VAL A 236 -12.28 -0.85 35.03
C VAL A 236 -12.74 0.45 35.68
N THR A 237 -14.00 0.80 35.43
CA THR A 237 -14.64 1.98 36.00
C THR A 237 -16.08 1.65 36.41
N ALA A 238 -16.75 2.59 37.08
CA ALA A 238 -18.14 2.41 37.49
C ALA A 238 -19.12 2.23 36.30
N HIS A 239 -18.81 2.78 35.12
CA HIS A 239 -19.72 2.71 33.97
C HIS A 239 -19.61 1.40 33.18
N ASN A 240 -18.42 0.80 33.09
CA ASN A 240 -18.17 -0.41 32.28
C ASN A 240 -18.03 -1.71 33.10
N VAL A 241 -17.98 -1.64 34.43
CA VAL A 241 -17.77 -2.83 35.29
C VAL A 241 -18.76 -3.95 35.00
N LYS A 242 -20.03 -3.63 34.72
CA LYS A 242 -21.06 -4.64 34.46
C LYS A 242 -20.73 -5.48 33.23
N GLU A 243 -20.28 -4.82 32.17
CA GLU A 243 -19.85 -5.47 30.93
C GLU A 243 -18.55 -6.24 31.15
N LEU A 244 -17.53 -5.60 31.75
CA LEU A 244 -16.23 -6.24 31.99
C LEU A 244 -16.32 -7.48 32.89
N ARG A 245 -17.25 -7.48 33.86
CA ARG A 245 -17.55 -8.68 34.67
C ARG A 245 -17.97 -9.85 33.79
N GLN A 246 -18.88 -9.61 32.84
CA GLN A 246 -19.33 -10.65 31.93
C GLN A 246 -18.18 -11.16 31.05
N LEU A 247 -17.32 -10.27 30.56
CA LEU A 247 -16.17 -10.66 29.73
C LEU A 247 -15.16 -11.52 30.52
N VAL A 248 -14.89 -11.18 31.78
CA VAL A 248 -14.02 -11.99 32.66
C VAL A 248 -14.64 -13.35 32.95
N ILE A 249 -15.96 -13.41 33.18
CA ILE A 249 -16.69 -14.67 33.39
C ILE A 249 -16.62 -15.56 32.15
N ASN A 250 -16.79 -14.98 30.95
CA ASN A 250 -16.69 -15.70 29.68
C ASN A 250 -15.28 -16.25 29.41
N GLY A 251 -14.24 -15.51 29.85
CA GLY A 251 -12.83 -15.90 29.72
C GLY A 251 -12.32 -15.91 28.27
N PRO A 252 -11.21 -16.59 27.98
CA PRO A 252 -10.49 -16.43 26.71
C PRO A 252 -11.08 -17.24 25.54
N GLU A 253 -11.86 -18.28 25.81
CA GLU A 253 -12.36 -19.19 24.76
C GLU A 253 -13.72 -18.77 24.20
N THR A 254 -14.51 -18.01 24.96
CA THR A 254 -15.85 -17.57 24.55
C THR A 254 -15.81 -16.09 24.16
N TRP A 255 -16.19 -15.77 22.92
CA TRP A 255 -16.33 -14.38 22.47
C TRP A 255 -17.78 -13.90 22.64
N PRO A 256 -18.03 -12.66 23.10
CA PRO A 256 -17.04 -11.69 23.62
C PRO A 256 -16.54 -12.08 25.02
N GLY A 257 -15.24 -11.96 25.26
CA GLY A 257 -14.57 -12.44 26.48
C GLY A 257 -13.32 -11.63 26.85
N ALA A 258 -12.45 -12.20 27.67
CA ALA A 258 -11.20 -11.57 28.10
C ALA A 258 -10.08 -12.60 28.34
N GLU A 259 -8.83 -12.18 28.11
CA GLU A 259 -7.66 -13.04 28.26
C GLU A 259 -7.06 -12.96 29.67
N SER A 260 -6.95 -11.74 30.20
CA SER A 260 -6.28 -11.49 31.49
C SER A 260 -6.82 -10.26 32.21
N VAL A 261 -6.57 -10.20 33.52
CA VAL A 261 -6.85 -9.03 34.37
C VAL A 261 -5.53 -8.55 34.95
N GLN A 262 -5.24 -7.27 34.75
CA GLN A 262 -4.13 -6.58 35.38
C GLN A 262 -4.59 -5.94 36.68
N ASN A 263 -3.90 -6.27 37.76
CA ASN A 263 -4.08 -5.67 39.07
C ASN A 263 -3.43 -4.27 39.16
N GLU A 264 -3.74 -3.55 40.22
CA GLU A 264 -3.23 -2.20 40.52
C GLU A 264 -1.70 -2.17 40.73
N ASP A 265 -1.10 -3.31 41.07
CA ASP A 265 0.36 -3.47 41.21
C ASP A 265 1.06 -3.87 39.90
N GLY A 266 0.32 -3.97 38.80
CA GLY A 266 0.81 -4.35 37.49
C GLY A 266 0.89 -5.86 37.25
N SER A 267 0.63 -6.70 38.27
CA SER A 267 0.58 -8.15 38.11
C SER A 267 -0.57 -8.57 37.18
N LEU A 268 -0.32 -9.57 36.34
CA LEU A 268 -1.30 -10.12 35.40
C LEU A 268 -1.82 -11.47 35.91
N VAL A 269 -3.14 -11.62 35.92
CA VAL A 269 -3.84 -12.87 36.19
C VAL A 269 -4.43 -13.38 34.88
N TYR A 270 -3.94 -14.52 34.40
CA TYR A 270 -4.39 -15.15 33.15
C TYR A 270 -5.67 -15.96 33.39
N LEU A 271 -6.72 -15.68 32.63
CA LEU A 271 -8.05 -16.26 32.85
C LEU A 271 -8.18 -17.69 32.36
N GLY A 272 -7.35 -18.10 31.38
CA GLY A 272 -7.35 -19.48 30.86
C GLY A 272 -6.92 -20.55 31.86
N GLN A 273 -6.23 -20.17 32.94
CA GLN A 273 -5.80 -21.08 34.01
C GLN A 273 -6.84 -21.20 35.14
N LEU A 274 -7.90 -20.40 35.11
CA LEU A 274 -8.89 -20.30 36.19
C LEU A 274 -10.17 -21.09 35.87
N SER A 275 -10.74 -21.72 36.89
CA SER A 275 -12.08 -22.32 36.80
C SER A 275 -13.15 -21.24 36.58
N HIS A 276 -14.36 -21.66 36.17
CA HIS A 276 -15.48 -20.73 36.01
C HIS A 276 -15.81 -20.00 37.32
N GLU A 277 -15.84 -20.71 38.45
CA GLU A 277 -16.11 -20.14 39.78
C GLU A 277 -15.04 -19.13 40.18
N SER A 278 -13.77 -19.44 39.89
CA SER A 278 -12.64 -18.54 40.15
C SER A 278 -12.73 -17.25 39.32
N ARG A 279 -13.18 -17.36 38.05
CA ARG A 279 -13.45 -16.20 37.19
C ARG A 279 -14.60 -15.34 37.71
N VAL A 280 -15.68 -15.96 38.19
CA VAL A 280 -16.81 -15.24 38.83
C VAL A 280 -16.34 -14.49 40.08
N ALA A 281 -15.54 -15.13 40.93
CA ALA A 281 -14.97 -14.49 42.11
C ALA A 281 -14.10 -13.28 41.74
N LEU A 282 -13.22 -13.42 40.75
CA LEU A 282 -12.37 -12.33 40.27
C LEU A 282 -13.18 -11.19 39.64
N ALA A 283 -14.20 -11.50 38.85
CA ALA A 283 -15.10 -10.53 38.24
C ALA A 283 -15.79 -9.65 39.32
N ASN A 284 -16.23 -10.27 40.41
CA ASN A 284 -16.86 -9.57 41.53
C ASN A 284 -15.90 -8.63 42.27
N GLN A 285 -14.59 -8.79 42.10
CA GLN A 285 -13.52 -8.02 42.72
C GLN A 285 -12.89 -6.96 41.78
N LEU A 286 -13.47 -6.70 40.61
CA LEU A 286 -12.86 -5.75 39.65
C LEU A 286 -12.80 -4.31 40.16
N LEU A 287 -13.79 -3.87 40.96
CA LEU A 287 -13.82 -2.55 41.59
C LEU A 287 -13.26 -2.52 43.01
N THR A 288 -12.95 -3.68 43.60
CA THR A 288 -12.40 -3.72 44.97
C THR A 288 -10.94 -3.29 44.93
N PRO A 289 -10.55 -2.20 45.64
CA PRO A 289 -9.16 -1.78 45.72
C PRO A 289 -8.32 -2.87 46.38
N GLN A 290 -7.10 -3.10 45.91
CA GLN A 290 -6.16 -3.96 46.63
C GLN A 290 -5.79 -3.40 48.02
N ASP A 291 -6.11 -4.15 49.07
CA ASP A 291 -5.86 -3.86 50.49
C ASP A 291 -4.38 -3.77 50.89
N ALA A 292 -3.44 -3.96 49.97
CA ALA A 292 -2.01 -3.84 50.26
C ALA A 292 -1.65 -2.45 50.81
N VAL A 293 -2.42 -1.41 50.49
CA VAL A 293 -2.26 -0.05 51.06
C VAL A 293 -2.64 -0.02 52.55
N VAL A 294 -3.66 -0.76 52.96
CA VAL A 294 -4.14 -0.82 54.36
C VAL A 294 -3.19 -1.66 55.22
N ARG A 295 -2.69 -2.80 54.72
CA ARG A 295 -1.72 -3.64 55.44
C ARG A 295 -0.31 -3.03 55.51
N ALA A 296 0.19 -2.37 54.46
CA ALA A 296 1.51 -1.76 54.47
C ALA A 296 1.59 -0.52 55.38
N LYS A 297 0.51 0.27 55.47
CA LYS A 297 0.39 1.36 56.46
C LYS A 297 0.41 0.83 57.90
N ALA A 298 -0.21 -0.32 58.17
CA ALA A 298 -0.19 -0.96 59.49
C ALA A 298 1.18 -1.51 59.89
N LEU A 299 2.09 -1.75 58.94
CA LEU A 299 3.43 -2.31 59.15
C LEU A 299 4.57 -1.27 59.09
N GLY A 300 4.25 0.03 59.05
CA GLY A 300 5.25 1.10 59.18
C GLY A 300 6.21 1.30 57.98
N ASN A 301 5.94 0.68 56.83
CA ASN A 301 6.78 0.86 55.64
C ASN A 301 6.44 2.17 54.91
N VAL A 302 7.34 3.16 55.02
CA VAL A 302 7.20 4.53 54.48
C VAL A 302 7.44 4.61 52.95
N PHE A 303 8.00 3.56 52.34
CA PHE A 303 8.27 3.49 50.90
C PHE A 303 7.23 2.64 50.16
N THR A 304 5.98 3.09 50.09
CA THR A 304 5.03 2.53 49.11
C THR A 304 5.31 3.18 47.75
N THR A 305 6.03 2.49 46.87
CA THR A 305 6.26 2.89 45.46
C THR A 305 4.99 2.81 44.58
N ARG A 306 3.79 2.67 45.17
CA ARG A 306 2.54 2.43 44.43
C ARG A 306 1.81 3.74 44.14
N ALA A 307 1.45 3.93 42.87
CA ALA A 307 0.65 5.05 42.41
C ALA A 307 -0.77 4.96 42.97
N ALA A 308 -1.12 5.86 43.89
CA ALA A 308 -2.51 6.07 44.27
C ALA A 308 -3.31 6.48 43.02
N GLY A 309 -4.42 5.78 42.73
CA GLY A 309 -5.35 6.15 41.65
C GLY A 309 -5.34 5.29 40.38
N VAL A 310 -4.59 4.18 40.32
CA VAL A 310 -4.65 3.26 39.18
C VAL A 310 -5.64 2.12 39.48
N GLY A 311 -6.76 2.08 38.74
CA GLY A 311 -7.69 0.95 38.79
C GLY A 311 -7.18 -0.28 38.03
N LYS A 312 -7.79 -1.43 38.27
CA LYS A 312 -7.52 -2.67 37.52
C LYS A 312 -7.84 -2.47 36.03
N LYS A 313 -7.20 -3.26 35.17
CA LYS A 313 -7.50 -3.29 33.73
C LYS A 313 -7.86 -4.69 33.29
N VAL A 314 -8.87 -4.82 32.43
CA VAL A 314 -9.28 -6.08 31.83
C VAL A 314 -8.80 -6.10 30.38
N TYR A 315 -8.01 -7.10 30.01
CA TYR A 315 -7.58 -7.33 28.64
C TYR A 315 -8.70 -8.06 27.90
N ARG A 316 -9.74 -7.30 27.54
CA ARG A 316 -10.91 -7.80 26.81
C ARG A 316 -10.55 -8.14 25.37
N HIS A 317 -11.26 -9.10 24.79
CA HIS A 317 -11.20 -9.37 23.36
C HIS A 317 -11.56 -8.14 22.52
N LEU A 318 -11.13 -8.15 21.26
CA LEU A 318 -11.61 -7.23 20.24
C LEU A 318 -13.11 -7.48 20.01
N HIS A 319 -13.91 -6.41 20.03
CA HIS A 319 -15.36 -6.49 19.84
C HIS A 319 -15.84 -5.52 18.74
N ASN A 320 -17.14 -5.55 18.45
CA ASN A 320 -17.73 -4.76 17.38
C ASN A 320 -17.64 -3.26 17.68
N GLY A 321 -17.13 -2.49 16.73
CA GLY A 321 -16.95 -1.04 16.84
C GLY A 321 -15.57 -0.61 17.37
N ASP A 322 -14.70 -1.54 17.75
CA ASP A 322 -13.30 -1.20 18.00
C ASP A 322 -12.59 -0.73 16.73
N MET A 323 -11.73 0.28 16.85
CA MET A 323 -10.97 0.80 15.72
C MET A 323 -9.72 -0.05 15.48
N VAL A 324 -9.50 -0.45 14.23
CA VAL A 324 -8.31 -1.17 13.76
C VAL A 324 -7.71 -0.45 12.56
N VAL A 325 -6.40 -0.53 12.38
CA VAL A 325 -5.73 -0.02 11.18
C VAL A 325 -5.58 -1.13 10.16
N MET A 326 -6.13 -0.92 8.98
CA MET A 326 -5.93 -1.79 7.83
C MET A 326 -4.80 -1.23 6.95
N ASN A 327 -3.86 -2.09 6.56
CA ASN A 327 -2.72 -1.74 5.71
C ASN A 327 -2.51 -2.78 4.61
N ARG A 328 -2.44 -2.32 3.35
CA ARG A 328 -1.98 -3.11 2.21
C ARG A 328 -0.53 -2.77 1.85
N GLN A 329 0.30 -3.79 1.62
CA GLN A 329 1.68 -3.66 1.15
C GLN A 329 1.73 -3.81 -0.38
N PRO A 330 2.51 -2.99 -1.10
CA PRO A 330 3.31 -1.84 -0.64
C PRO A 330 2.45 -0.62 -0.30
N THR A 331 2.78 0.08 0.80
CA THR A 331 2.08 1.30 1.23
C THR A 331 2.69 2.52 0.52
N LEU A 332 2.10 2.94 -0.61
CA LEU A 332 2.61 4.06 -1.42
C LEU A 332 2.08 5.43 -0.98
N HIS A 333 0.89 5.47 -0.40
CA HIS A 333 0.25 6.70 0.05
C HIS A 333 -0.51 6.47 1.35
N ARG A 334 -0.80 7.55 2.09
CA ARG A 334 -1.45 7.49 3.40
C ARG A 334 -2.77 6.72 3.38
N ALA A 335 -3.55 6.82 2.29
CA ALA A 335 -4.86 6.16 2.20
C ALA A 335 -4.76 4.62 2.21
N SER A 336 -3.61 4.03 1.85
CA SER A 336 -3.38 2.58 1.94
C SER A 336 -3.19 2.08 3.37
N MET A 337 -3.23 2.98 4.37
CA MET A 337 -3.21 2.68 5.79
C MET A 337 -4.29 3.51 6.50
N THR A 338 -5.43 2.91 6.81
CA THR A 338 -6.62 3.64 7.30
C THR A 338 -7.27 2.95 8.50
N GLY A 339 -7.93 3.73 9.34
CA GLY A 339 -8.73 3.26 10.47
C GLY A 339 -10.10 2.77 9.99
N MET A 340 -10.47 1.56 10.40
CA MET A 340 -11.78 0.96 10.15
C MET A 340 -12.35 0.41 11.46
N ARG A 341 -13.66 0.38 11.60
CA ARG A 341 -14.36 -0.28 12.71
C ARG A 341 -14.34 -1.79 12.49
N ALA A 342 -13.96 -2.53 13.51
CA ALA A 342 -14.04 -3.99 13.49
C ALA A 342 -15.49 -4.44 13.63
N ARG A 343 -15.88 -5.42 12.82
CA ARG A 343 -17.12 -6.19 12.98
C ARG A 343 -16.76 -7.66 12.93
N VAL A 344 -16.96 -8.36 14.03
CA VAL A 344 -16.60 -9.78 14.15
C VAL A 344 -17.64 -10.62 13.40
N LEU A 345 -17.15 -11.48 12.52
CA LEU A 345 -17.97 -12.36 11.69
C LEU A 345 -17.72 -13.82 12.09
N PRO A 346 -18.65 -14.47 12.81
CA PRO A 346 -18.54 -15.90 13.13
C PRO A 346 -18.55 -16.77 11.88
N GLY A 347 -17.72 -17.82 11.86
CA GLY A 347 -17.62 -18.77 10.74
C GLY A 347 -16.65 -18.36 9.62
N GLU A 348 -16.25 -17.09 9.59
CA GLU A 348 -15.30 -16.57 8.61
C GLU A 348 -13.84 -16.78 9.03
N ARG A 349 -12.96 -16.91 8.02
CA ARG A 349 -11.51 -17.13 8.21
C ARG A 349 -10.63 -16.03 7.60
N THR A 350 -11.20 -15.22 6.70
CA THR A 350 -10.50 -14.14 5.98
C THR A 350 -10.97 -12.78 6.48
N LEU A 351 -10.13 -11.76 6.29
CA LEU A 351 -10.56 -10.38 6.53
C LEU A 351 -11.54 -9.97 5.45
N ARG A 352 -12.64 -9.31 5.81
CA ARG A 352 -13.66 -8.89 4.85
C ARG A 352 -13.84 -7.39 4.84
N PHE A 353 -14.02 -6.78 3.68
CA PHE A 353 -14.43 -5.37 3.62
C PHE A 353 -15.18 -5.06 2.33
N HIS A 354 -15.83 -3.91 2.30
CA HIS A 354 -16.66 -3.49 1.18
C HIS A 354 -15.85 -3.04 -0.04
N TYR A 355 -16.33 -3.35 -1.25
CA TYR A 355 -15.74 -2.98 -2.54
C TYR A 355 -15.39 -1.49 -2.72
N MET A 356 -16.01 -0.59 -1.96
CA MET A 356 -15.81 0.85 -2.11
C MET A 356 -14.42 1.29 -1.65
N ASN A 357 -13.75 0.45 -0.85
CA ASN A 357 -12.41 0.69 -0.33
C ASN A 357 -11.31 0.09 -1.23
N CYS A 358 -11.66 -0.63 -2.30
CA CYS A 358 -10.68 -1.27 -3.19
C CYS A 358 -9.73 -0.26 -3.82
N ASN A 359 -10.24 0.86 -4.32
CA ASN A 359 -9.41 1.92 -4.89
C ASN A 359 -8.49 2.56 -3.85
N GLN A 360 -8.94 2.66 -2.60
CA GLN A 360 -8.17 3.22 -1.50
C GLN A 360 -6.95 2.35 -1.14
N PHE A 361 -7.08 1.02 -1.20
CA PHE A 361 -5.97 0.10 -0.95
C PHE A 361 -5.25 -0.34 -2.25
N ASN A 362 -5.81 -0.02 -3.41
CA ASN A 362 -5.44 -0.57 -4.70
C ASN A 362 -5.49 -2.11 -4.73
N SER A 363 -6.58 -2.70 -4.24
CA SER A 363 -6.77 -4.14 -4.08
C SER A 363 -7.82 -4.71 -5.04
N ASP A 364 -7.68 -5.97 -5.47
CA ASP A 364 -8.55 -6.64 -6.45
C ASP A 364 -9.07 -8.03 -6.04
N PHE A 365 -8.91 -8.42 -4.76
CA PHE A 365 -9.45 -9.66 -4.16
C PHE A 365 -9.04 -10.97 -4.88
N ASP A 366 -7.84 -11.03 -5.45
CA ASP A 366 -7.31 -12.21 -6.16
C ASP A 366 -6.41 -13.12 -5.28
N GLY A 367 -6.28 -12.81 -3.99
CA GLY A 367 -5.35 -13.46 -3.07
C GLY A 367 -4.51 -12.47 -2.24
N ASP A 368 -4.71 -11.16 -2.45
CA ASP A 368 -4.15 -10.08 -1.66
C ASP A 368 -4.22 -10.32 -0.13
N GLU A 369 -3.10 -10.06 0.55
CA GLU A 369 -3.03 -10.06 2.02
C GLU A 369 -2.99 -8.63 2.57
N MET A 370 -3.68 -8.39 3.67
CA MET A 370 -3.63 -7.12 4.41
C MET A 370 -3.26 -7.33 5.87
N ASN A 371 -2.51 -6.37 6.41
CA ASN A 371 -2.20 -6.31 7.83
C ASN A 371 -3.31 -5.56 8.57
N MET A 372 -3.66 -6.05 9.74
CA MET A 372 -4.54 -5.41 10.71
C MET A 372 -3.72 -5.05 11.95
N HIS A 373 -3.72 -3.80 12.38
CA HIS A 373 -3.08 -3.37 13.62
C HIS A 373 -4.13 -2.91 14.61
N PHE A 374 -4.09 -3.42 15.84
CA PHE A 374 -5.05 -3.10 16.89
C PHE A 374 -4.44 -2.12 17.91
N PRO A 375 -4.78 -0.82 17.87
CA PRO A 375 -4.26 0.19 18.79
C PRO A 375 -4.58 -0.16 20.26
N GLN A 376 -3.68 0.22 21.16
CA GLN A 376 -3.71 -0.17 22.58
C GLN A 376 -4.00 1.00 23.53
N SER A 377 -4.39 2.16 23.01
CA SER A 377 -4.72 3.35 23.81
C SER A 377 -5.91 4.11 23.24
N GLU A 378 -6.66 4.79 24.12
CA GLU A 378 -7.80 5.64 23.72
C GLU A 378 -7.37 6.82 22.84
N ALA A 379 -6.19 7.38 23.07
CA ALA A 379 -5.64 8.43 22.22
C ALA A 379 -5.48 7.95 20.77
N ALA A 380 -4.91 6.75 20.58
CA ALA A 380 -4.78 6.16 19.25
C ALA A 380 -6.15 5.83 18.64
N ARG A 381 -7.11 5.28 19.42
CA ARG A 381 -8.48 5.04 18.94
C ARG A 381 -9.15 6.33 18.46
N SER A 382 -8.96 7.43 19.18
CA SER A 382 -9.47 8.76 18.80
C SER A 382 -8.85 9.28 17.50
N GLU A 383 -7.52 9.17 17.34
CA GLU A 383 -6.83 9.55 16.11
C GLU A 383 -7.33 8.74 14.90
N LEU A 384 -7.52 7.43 15.06
CA LEU A 384 -8.07 6.58 14.01
C LEU A 384 -9.49 6.99 13.61
N ARG A 385 -10.33 7.35 14.59
CA ARG A 385 -11.72 7.73 14.32
C ARG A 385 -11.84 9.09 13.64
N ASN A 386 -11.03 10.06 14.07
CA ASN A 386 -11.21 11.46 13.70
C ASN A 386 -10.25 11.95 12.60
N ILE A 387 -9.09 11.31 12.41
CA ILE A 387 -8.05 11.76 11.48
C ILE A 387 -7.85 10.76 10.35
N MET A 388 -7.62 9.49 10.70
CA MET A 388 -7.20 8.47 9.73
C MET A 388 -8.32 7.50 9.33
N GLY A 389 -9.57 7.79 9.71
CA GLY A 389 -10.71 6.91 9.45
C GLY A 389 -11.05 6.82 7.97
N ALA A 390 -11.60 5.69 7.54
CA ALA A 390 -11.90 5.44 6.12
C ALA A 390 -12.76 6.55 5.49
N ASP A 391 -13.78 7.04 6.21
CA ASP A 391 -14.64 8.15 5.77
C ASP A 391 -13.88 9.48 5.68
N MET A 392 -12.95 9.74 6.62
CA MET A 392 -12.11 10.95 6.59
C MET A 392 -11.12 10.95 5.42
N THR A 393 -10.78 9.76 4.90
CA THR A 393 -9.91 9.57 3.73
C THR A 393 -10.67 9.47 2.40
N TYR A 394 -11.87 10.05 2.32
CA TYR A 394 -12.66 10.07 1.07
C TYR A 394 -11.94 10.75 -0.10
N ILE A 395 -11.18 11.83 0.15
CA ILE A 395 -10.49 12.63 -0.87
C ILE A 395 -9.00 12.27 -0.99
N ASN A 396 -8.51 12.20 -2.23
CA ASN A 396 -7.09 12.09 -2.55
C ASN A 396 -6.36 13.43 -2.35
N PRO A 397 -5.27 13.48 -1.54
CA PRO A 397 -4.44 14.68 -1.42
C PRO A 397 -3.78 15.15 -2.71
N THR A 398 -3.56 14.26 -3.69
CA THR A 398 -2.82 14.60 -4.92
C THR A 398 -3.57 15.60 -5.80
N ASN A 399 -4.88 15.43 -5.96
CA ASN A 399 -5.69 16.23 -6.89
C ASN A 399 -7.03 16.69 -6.31
N GLY A 400 -7.33 16.39 -5.05
CA GLY A 400 -8.62 16.71 -4.43
C GLY A 400 -9.80 15.88 -4.94
N GLY A 401 -9.55 14.83 -5.73
CA GLY A 401 -10.60 13.96 -6.26
C GLY A 401 -11.01 12.85 -5.27
N PRO A 402 -12.25 12.33 -5.35
CA PRO A 402 -12.67 11.18 -4.53
C PRO A 402 -11.86 9.91 -4.79
N LEU A 403 -11.53 9.17 -3.73
CA LEU A 403 -10.88 7.85 -3.79
C LEU A 403 -11.87 6.70 -3.66
N ARG A 404 -12.95 6.90 -2.89
CA ARG A 404 -13.90 5.85 -2.52
C ARG A 404 -15.18 5.99 -3.35
N GLY A 405 -15.77 4.86 -3.71
CA GLY A 405 -17.03 4.83 -4.46
C GLY A 405 -17.38 3.43 -4.91
N LEU A 406 -18.63 3.23 -5.33
CA LEU A 406 -19.10 1.91 -5.76
C LEU A 406 -18.58 1.56 -7.17
N ILE A 407 -18.49 0.26 -7.43
CA ILE A 407 -17.92 -0.30 -8.67
C ILE A 407 -18.82 -1.42 -9.20
N GLN A 408 -18.65 -1.77 -10.48
CA GLN A 408 -19.23 -2.97 -11.11
C GLN A 408 -20.75 -3.09 -10.92
N ASP A 409 -21.24 -4.18 -10.33
CA ASP A 409 -22.65 -4.51 -10.20
C ASP A 409 -23.48 -3.39 -9.54
N SER A 410 -22.94 -2.71 -8.52
CA SER A 410 -23.64 -1.57 -7.92
C SER A 410 -23.88 -0.44 -8.93
N VAL A 411 -22.97 -0.25 -9.90
CA VAL A 411 -23.13 0.74 -10.98
C VAL A 411 -24.26 0.33 -11.93
N ASP A 412 -24.29 -0.92 -12.36
CA ASP A 412 -25.33 -1.43 -13.26
C ASP A 412 -26.70 -1.44 -12.57
N GLY A 413 -26.74 -1.83 -11.29
CA GLY A 413 -27.94 -1.78 -10.45
C GLY A 413 -28.48 -0.36 -10.30
N GLY A 414 -27.59 0.64 -10.20
CA GLY A 414 -27.97 2.05 -10.17
C GLY A 414 -28.71 2.49 -11.44
N VAL A 415 -28.17 2.16 -12.61
CA VAL A 415 -28.78 2.49 -13.91
C VAL A 415 -30.12 1.77 -14.08
N ILE A 416 -30.18 0.47 -13.79
CA ILE A 416 -31.39 -0.32 -13.97
C ILE A 416 -32.48 0.07 -12.96
N MET A 417 -32.12 0.42 -11.72
CA MET A 417 -33.09 0.91 -10.74
C MET A 417 -33.61 2.30 -11.12
N THR A 418 -32.73 3.21 -11.52
CA THR A 418 -33.10 4.63 -11.71
C THR A 418 -33.64 4.97 -13.10
N LYS A 419 -33.61 4.04 -14.06
CA LYS A 419 -34.27 4.25 -15.37
C LYS A 419 -35.77 4.50 -15.22
N ARG A 420 -36.34 5.24 -16.17
CA ARG A 420 -37.76 5.67 -16.17
C ARG A 420 -38.77 4.52 -16.11
N ASP A 421 -38.44 3.38 -16.69
CA ASP A 421 -39.34 2.22 -16.79
C ASP A 421 -39.46 1.41 -15.49
N THR A 422 -38.65 1.71 -14.48
CA THR A 422 -38.65 0.97 -13.21
C THR A 422 -39.79 1.46 -12.32
N LEU A 423 -40.83 0.64 -12.22
CA LEU A 423 -42.00 0.84 -11.36
C LEU A 423 -42.09 -0.26 -10.31
N LEU A 424 -42.26 0.16 -9.06
CA LEU A 424 -42.30 -0.69 -7.88
C LEU A 424 -43.67 -0.60 -7.21
N THR A 425 -44.17 -1.74 -6.74
CA THR A 425 -45.33 -1.82 -5.88
C THR A 425 -45.00 -1.31 -4.47
N ARG A 426 -46.04 -1.07 -3.66
CA ARG A 426 -45.86 -0.60 -2.28
C ARG A 426 -44.97 -1.52 -1.45
N SER A 427 -45.12 -2.84 -1.58
CA SER A 427 -44.35 -3.83 -0.83
C SER A 427 -42.88 -3.81 -1.21
N GLU A 428 -42.58 -3.84 -2.52
CA GLU A 428 -41.22 -3.79 -3.04
C GLU A 428 -40.51 -2.50 -2.62
N TYR A 429 -41.20 -1.35 -2.74
CA TYR A 429 -40.68 -0.06 -2.29
C TYR A 429 -40.32 -0.06 -0.80
N GLN A 430 -41.22 -0.53 0.07
CA GLN A 430 -40.99 -0.54 1.51
C GLN A 430 -39.87 -1.51 1.92
N GLU A 431 -39.79 -2.68 1.28
CA GLU A 431 -38.76 -3.68 1.52
C GLU A 431 -37.36 -3.15 1.17
N LEU A 432 -37.21 -2.57 -0.03
CA LEU A 432 -35.94 -2.02 -0.50
C LEU A 432 -35.44 -0.88 0.41
N ILE A 433 -36.33 0.00 0.85
CA ILE A 433 -35.99 1.11 1.75
C ILE A 433 -35.51 0.60 3.11
N TYR A 434 -36.24 -0.35 3.71
CA TYR A 434 -35.89 -0.90 5.00
C TYR A 434 -34.53 -1.63 4.96
N TRP A 435 -34.29 -2.40 3.89
CA TRP A 435 -33.03 -3.09 3.67
C TRP A 435 -31.83 -2.14 3.52
N ALA A 436 -32.01 -1.05 2.78
CA ALA A 436 -30.96 -0.06 2.55
C ALA A 436 -30.61 0.74 3.81
N LEU A 437 -31.62 1.23 4.54
CA LEU A 437 -31.45 2.12 5.69
C LEU A 437 -31.01 1.41 6.96
N GLN A 438 -31.54 0.21 7.26
CA GLN A 438 -31.33 -0.48 8.54
C GLN A 438 -31.56 0.44 9.76
N PRO A 439 -32.81 0.87 10.01
CA PRO A 439 -33.12 1.92 10.98
C PRO A 439 -32.63 1.61 12.41
N GLU A 440 -32.42 0.34 12.76
CA GLU A 440 -31.86 -0.09 14.05
C GLU A 440 -30.44 0.43 14.29
N THR A 441 -29.71 0.67 13.19
CA THR A 441 -28.34 1.20 13.22
C THR A 441 -28.29 2.72 13.14
N GLN A 442 -29.42 3.38 12.89
CA GLN A 442 -29.52 4.83 12.66
C GLN A 442 -30.24 5.53 13.81
N SER A 443 -29.49 6.26 14.63
CA SER A 443 -30.03 7.01 15.78
C SER A 443 -30.72 8.33 15.43
N GLN A 444 -30.71 8.75 14.16
CA GLN A 444 -31.09 10.10 13.73
C GLN A 444 -32.49 10.20 13.08
N LEU A 445 -33.24 9.11 13.02
CA LEU A 445 -34.58 9.11 12.42
C LEU A 445 -35.61 9.82 13.32
N PRO A 446 -36.54 10.61 12.74
CA PRO A 446 -37.60 11.28 13.51
C PRO A 446 -38.51 10.24 14.15
N GLU A 447 -38.66 10.31 15.48
CA GLU A 447 -39.45 9.36 16.28
C GLU A 447 -39.03 7.88 16.08
N GLY A 448 -37.82 7.63 15.56
CA GLY A 448 -37.36 6.29 15.21
C GLY A 448 -38.09 5.67 14.01
N ARG A 449 -38.80 6.47 13.19
CA ARG A 449 -39.61 5.99 12.06
C ARG A 449 -39.07 6.45 10.72
N VAL A 450 -38.99 5.50 9.78
CA VAL A 450 -38.64 5.75 8.39
C VAL A 450 -39.72 6.60 7.71
N GLN A 451 -39.31 7.71 7.10
CA GLN A 451 -40.15 8.58 6.30
C GLN A 451 -40.30 8.02 4.89
N LEU A 452 -41.51 8.07 4.33
CA LEU A 452 -41.83 7.52 3.01
C LEU A 452 -42.46 8.61 2.13
N LEU A 453 -42.29 8.48 0.82
CA LEU A 453 -42.90 9.36 -0.18
C LEU A 453 -44.25 8.81 -0.68
N PRO A 454 -45.18 9.67 -1.13
CA PRO A 454 -46.38 9.22 -1.82
C PRO A 454 -46.04 8.56 -3.18
N PRO A 455 -46.91 7.68 -3.71
CA PRO A 455 -46.67 7.03 -5.00
C PRO A 455 -46.67 8.04 -6.14
N ALA A 456 -45.81 7.86 -7.15
CA ALA A 456 -45.86 8.67 -8.37
C ALA A 456 -47.12 8.40 -9.21
N ILE A 457 -47.63 7.16 -9.19
CA ILE A 457 -48.84 6.76 -9.91
C ILE A 457 -49.88 6.32 -8.89
N PHE A 458 -51.03 6.99 -8.83
CA PHE A 458 -52.11 6.66 -7.88
C PHE A 458 -53.12 5.65 -8.43
N LYS A 459 -53.40 5.70 -9.74
CA LYS A 459 -54.36 4.82 -10.44
C LYS A 459 -53.70 4.23 -11.70
N PRO A 460 -54.03 2.97 -12.09
CA PRO A 460 -55.02 2.07 -11.51
C PRO A 460 -54.56 1.39 -10.20
N ARG A 461 -53.26 1.37 -9.93
CA ARG A 461 -52.66 0.86 -8.69
C ARG A 461 -51.58 1.82 -8.20
N PRO A 462 -51.37 1.96 -6.88
CA PRO A 462 -50.31 2.81 -6.34
C PRO A 462 -48.93 2.23 -6.69
N MET A 463 -48.13 2.96 -7.46
CA MET A 463 -46.78 2.57 -7.87
C MET A 463 -45.78 3.69 -7.59
N TRP A 464 -44.57 3.30 -7.21
CA TRP A 464 -43.43 4.18 -7.01
C TRP A 464 -42.42 3.98 -8.14
N THR A 465 -41.64 5.02 -8.47
CA THR A 465 -40.52 4.88 -9.41
C THR A 465 -39.25 4.49 -8.66
N GLY A 466 -38.29 3.88 -9.36
CA GLY A 466 -36.97 3.61 -8.77
C GLY A 466 -36.23 4.88 -8.33
N LYS A 467 -36.46 6.02 -9.02
CA LYS A 467 -35.94 7.33 -8.60
C LYS A 467 -36.49 7.76 -7.23
N GLN A 468 -37.78 7.51 -6.94
CA GLN A 468 -38.37 7.81 -5.63
C GLN A 468 -37.76 7.00 -4.48
N VAL A 469 -37.24 5.79 -4.75
CA VAL A 469 -36.52 5.00 -3.74
C VAL A 469 -35.29 5.76 -3.26
N LEU A 470 -34.50 6.29 -4.19
CA LEU A 470 -33.34 7.11 -3.85
C LEU A 470 -33.74 8.41 -3.16
N SER A 471 -34.77 9.12 -3.64
CA SER A 471 -35.28 10.32 -2.97
C SER A 471 -35.65 10.05 -1.52
N THR A 472 -36.30 8.90 -1.26
CA THR A 472 -36.65 8.46 0.09
C THR A 472 -35.39 8.15 0.91
N LEU A 473 -34.38 7.54 0.30
CA LEU A 473 -33.12 7.26 0.96
C LEU A 473 -32.42 8.56 1.40
N LEU A 474 -32.33 9.55 0.51
CA LEU A 474 -31.77 10.87 0.82
C LEU A 474 -32.56 11.56 1.93
N LEU A 475 -33.89 11.58 1.84
CA LEU A 475 -34.78 12.16 2.85
C LEU A 475 -34.50 11.65 4.28
N ASN A 476 -34.25 10.35 4.42
CA ASN A 476 -33.99 9.74 5.72
C ASN A 476 -32.52 9.92 6.17
N LEU A 477 -31.55 9.81 5.25
CA LEU A 477 -30.13 9.91 5.57
C LEU A 477 -29.69 11.34 5.88
N THR A 478 -30.30 12.35 5.27
CA THR A 478 -30.00 13.77 5.49
C THR A 478 -31.04 14.45 6.36
N TRP A 479 -31.83 13.66 7.11
CA TRP A 479 -32.85 14.19 8.00
C TRP A 479 -32.28 15.22 8.98
N GLY A 480 -32.99 16.34 9.13
CA GLY A 480 -32.58 17.45 9.99
C GLY A 480 -31.62 18.45 9.33
N TYR A 481 -31.20 18.21 8.08
CA TYR A 481 -30.41 19.16 7.30
C TYR A 481 -31.21 19.77 6.14
N ALA A 482 -30.69 20.84 5.55
CA ALA A 482 -31.25 21.43 4.34
C ALA A 482 -31.23 20.40 3.18
N PRO A 483 -32.32 20.24 2.42
CA PRO A 483 -32.36 19.31 1.31
C PRO A 483 -31.33 19.60 0.21
N LEU A 484 -30.88 18.55 -0.48
CA LEU A 484 -29.83 18.62 -1.50
C LEU A 484 -30.39 19.19 -2.82
N ASN A 485 -29.65 20.13 -3.41
CA ASN A 485 -29.87 20.59 -4.78
C ASN A 485 -28.62 20.29 -5.63
N LEU A 486 -28.78 19.51 -6.70
CA LEU A 486 -27.69 19.09 -7.57
C LEU A 486 -28.13 19.08 -9.03
N VAL A 487 -27.33 19.72 -9.88
CA VAL A 487 -27.39 19.59 -11.33
C VAL A 487 -26.08 18.97 -11.79
N SER A 488 -26.16 17.75 -12.33
CA SER A 488 -25.00 16.98 -12.78
C SER A 488 -25.33 16.26 -14.10
N LYS A 489 -24.38 15.46 -14.59
CA LYS A 489 -24.52 14.65 -15.79
C LYS A 489 -24.07 13.23 -15.52
N ASP A 490 -24.73 12.28 -16.15
CA ASP A 490 -24.27 10.91 -16.19
C ASP A 490 -23.33 10.66 -17.39
N LYS A 491 -22.84 9.43 -17.54
CA LYS A 491 -21.99 8.99 -18.65
C LYS A 491 -22.79 8.43 -19.82
N ILE A 492 -24.08 8.17 -19.63
CA ILE A 492 -24.97 7.59 -20.64
C ILE A 492 -25.55 8.73 -21.49
N GLY A 493 -24.83 9.07 -22.56
CA GLY A 493 -25.23 10.18 -23.42
C GLY A 493 -26.63 10.03 -24.04
N LYS A 494 -27.29 11.16 -24.29
CA LYS A 494 -28.65 11.27 -24.88
C LYS A 494 -28.93 10.42 -26.13
N LYS A 495 -27.88 10.09 -26.90
CA LYS A 495 -28.01 9.26 -28.11
C LYS A 495 -28.51 7.85 -27.80
N LEU A 496 -28.15 7.30 -26.64
CA LEU A 496 -28.55 5.95 -26.22
C LEU A 496 -30.01 5.89 -25.76
N TRP A 497 -30.50 6.94 -25.10
CA TRP A 497 -31.89 7.05 -24.64
C TRP A 497 -32.89 7.34 -25.77
N GLY A 498 -32.41 7.93 -26.87
CA GLY A 498 -33.25 8.34 -27.99
C GLY A 498 -33.97 9.67 -27.76
N PRO A 499 -34.77 10.14 -28.74
CA PRO A 499 -35.36 11.48 -28.72
C PRO A 499 -36.45 11.66 -27.65
N THR A 500 -37.03 10.58 -27.14
CA THR A 500 -38.14 10.59 -26.16
C THR A 500 -37.69 10.66 -24.71
N ALA A 501 -36.39 10.47 -24.44
CA ALA A 501 -35.82 10.44 -23.10
C ALA A 501 -34.43 11.10 -23.06
N ALA A 502 -34.20 12.08 -23.94
CA ALA A 502 -32.91 12.76 -24.06
C ALA A 502 -32.52 13.51 -22.78
N GLU A 503 -33.51 13.88 -21.96
CA GLU A 503 -33.34 14.52 -20.65
C GLU A 503 -32.66 13.60 -19.62
N GLU A 504 -32.70 12.27 -19.79
CA GLU A 504 -32.10 11.32 -18.84
C GLU A 504 -30.57 11.41 -18.76
N GLU A 505 -29.87 12.09 -19.68
CA GLU A 505 -28.42 12.38 -19.55
C GLU A 505 -28.12 13.35 -18.38
N CYS A 506 -29.10 14.18 -17.99
CA CYS A 506 -28.94 15.17 -16.94
C CYS A 506 -29.47 14.63 -15.62
N VAL A 507 -28.62 14.62 -14.60
CA VAL A 507 -29.00 14.27 -13.24
C VAL A 507 -29.46 15.52 -12.51
N LEU A 508 -30.75 15.57 -12.16
CA LEU A 508 -31.35 16.69 -11.44
C LEU A 508 -31.93 16.20 -10.11
N ILE A 509 -31.35 16.69 -9.01
CA ILE A 509 -31.90 16.52 -7.66
C ILE A 509 -32.33 17.91 -7.19
N LEU A 510 -33.61 18.05 -6.85
CA LEU A 510 -34.18 19.28 -6.31
C LEU A 510 -34.83 18.97 -4.98
N ASP A 511 -34.50 19.75 -3.96
CA ASP A 511 -35.00 19.61 -2.60
C ASP A 511 -34.92 18.16 -2.06
N GLY A 512 -33.82 17.46 -2.38
CA GLY A 512 -33.58 16.07 -1.96
C GLY A 512 -34.28 15.00 -2.80
N GLU A 513 -35.06 15.37 -3.83
CA GLU A 513 -35.72 14.43 -4.72
C GLU A 513 -35.00 14.29 -6.06
N LEU A 514 -34.69 13.06 -6.49
CA LEU A 514 -34.18 12.76 -7.82
C LEU A 514 -35.31 12.84 -8.84
N LEU A 515 -35.32 13.93 -9.61
CA LEU A 515 -36.37 14.22 -10.59
C LEU A 515 -36.04 13.66 -11.98
N VAL A 516 -34.80 13.82 -12.43
CA VAL A 516 -34.36 13.46 -13.78
C VAL A 516 -32.98 12.78 -13.74
N GLY A 517 -32.76 11.86 -14.67
CA GLY A 517 -31.48 11.23 -14.93
C GLY A 517 -31.24 9.94 -14.18
N VAL A 518 -30.35 9.12 -14.72
CA VAL A 518 -29.95 7.87 -14.07
C VAL A 518 -28.70 8.08 -13.23
N LEU A 519 -28.56 7.26 -12.19
CA LEU A 519 -27.33 7.23 -11.41
C LEU A 519 -26.39 6.15 -11.93
N ASP A 520 -25.19 6.56 -12.28
CA ASP A 520 -24.12 5.68 -12.73
C ASP A 520 -22.80 5.96 -11.96
N LYS A 521 -21.68 5.48 -12.51
CA LYS A 521 -20.36 5.66 -11.91
C LYS A 521 -19.99 7.12 -11.65
N SER A 522 -20.51 8.07 -12.43
CA SER A 522 -20.21 9.50 -12.24
C SER A 522 -20.81 10.06 -10.93
N GLN A 523 -21.88 9.45 -10.42
CA GLN A 523 -22.64 9.99 -9.29
C GLN A 523 -22.20 9.38 -7.95
N PHE A 524 -21.95 8.08 -7.90
CA PHE A 524 -21.59 7.36 -6.67
C PHE A 524 -20.33 6.50 -6.77
N GLY A 525 -19.64 6.52 -7.92
CA GLY A 525 -18.27 6.02 -8.03
C GLY A 525 -17.26 7.02 -7.47
N ALA A 526 -15.96 6.70 -7.61
CA ALA A 526 -14.87 7.61 -7.27
C ALA A 526 -14.75 8.73 -8.34
N SER A 527 -15.73 9.62 -8.40
CA SER A 527 -15.90 10.67 -9.41
C SER A 527 -16.18 12.02 -8.78
N SER A 528 -15.50 13.06 -9.25
CA SER A 528 -15.66 14.42 -8.73
C SER A 528 -17.03 15.00 -9.07
N TYR A 529 -17.60 15.81 -8.17
CA TYR A 529 -18.87 16.54 -8.34
C TYR A 529 -20.11 15.66 -8.63
N GLY A 530 -20.04 14.36 -8.34
CA GLY A 530 -21.21 13.47 -8.31
C GLY A 530 -21.98 13.59 -6.99
N LEU A 531 -23.15 12.95 -6.94
CA LEU A 531 -24.02 12.87 -5.74
C LEU A 531 -23.25 12.65 -4.42
N VAL A 532 -22.42 11.61 -4.34
CA VAL A 532 -21.74 11.27 -3.08
C VAL A 532 -20.73 12.34 -2.66
N HIS A 533 -20.04 12.95 -3.63
CA HIS A 533 -19.11 14.04 -3.36
C HIS A 533 -19.86 15.31 -2.92
N SER A 534 -21.01 15.61 -3.52
CA SER A 534 -21.86 16.71 -3.06
C SER A 534 -22.37 16.49 -1.63
N VAL A 535 -22.71 15.25 -1.26
CA VAL A 535 -23.12 14.90 0.11
C VAL A 535 -21.96 15.00 1.10
N TYR A 536 -20.75 14.62 0.67
CA TYR A 536 -19.53 14.82 1.45
C TYR A 536 -19.30 16.30 1.78
N GLU A 537 -19.45 17.17 0.78
CA GLU A 537 -19.19 18.62 0.90
C GLU A 537 -20.25 19.33 1.74
N LEU A 538 -21.53 19.02 1.53
CA LEU A 538 -22.64 19.74 2.16
C LEU A 538 -22.97 19.25 3.58
N TYR A 539 -22.79 17.95 3.86
CA TYR A 539 -23.25 17.36 5.11
C TYR A 539 -22.08 16.92 5.99
N SER A 540 -21.42 15.82 5.65
CA SER A 540 -20.18 15.37 6.30
C SER A 540 -19.60 14.13 5.61
N PRO A 541 -18.33 13.77 5.90
CA PRO A 541 -17.73 12.51 5.46
C PRO A 541 -18.52 11.27 5.91
N ALA A 542 -19.08 11.31 7.13
CA ALA A 542 -19.86 10.20 7.67
C ALA A 542 -21.20 10.01 6.92
N HIS A 543 -21.86 11.09 6.50
CA HIS A 543 -23.08 10.99 5.68
C HIS A 543 -22.77 10.42 4.30
N ALA A 544 -21.64 10.80 3.70
CA ALA A 544 -21.19 10.23 2.43
C ALA A 544 -20.90 8.72 2.53
N GLY A 545 -20.23 8.29 3.62
CA GLY A 545 -20.00 6.87 3.91
C GLY A 545 -21.30 6.08 4.06
N ARG A 546 -22.23 6.58 4.88
CA ARG A 546 -23.57 5.97 5.06
C ARG A 546 -24.37 5.90 3.76
N LEU A 547 -24.31 6.95 2.93
CA LEU A 547 -24.97 6.97 1.63
C LEU A 547 -24.39 5.90 0.71
N LEU A 548 -23.06 5.77 0.64
CA LEU A 548 -22.42 4.71 -0.15
C LEU A 548 -22.85 3.31 0.29
N SER A 549 -22.87 3.05 1.59
CA SER A 549 -23.29 1.77 2.15
C SER A 549 -24.76 1.47 1.89
N ALA A 550 -25.64 2.45 2.10
CA ALA A 550 -27.07 2.28 1.86
C ALA A 550 -27.39 2.08 0.37
N ILE A 551 -26.77 2.87 -0.51
CA ILE A 551 -26.93 2.72 -1.97
C ILE A 551 -26.40 1.35 -2.44
N SER A 552 -25.25 0.89 -1.91
CA SER A 552 -24.72 -0.41 -2.33
C SER A 552 -25.65 -1.56 -1.94
N ARG A 553 -26.13 -1.58 -0.69
CA ARG A 553 -27.14 -2.56 -0.25
C ARG A 553 -28.40 -2.50 -1.10
N LEU A 554 -28.87 -1.29 -1.40
CA LEU A 554 -30.07 -1.06 -2.21
C LEU A 554 -29.93 -1.66 -3.61
N PHE A 555 -28.88 -1.28 -4.33
CA PHE A 555 -28.68 -1.71 -5.71
C PHE A 555 -28.39 -3.20 -5.81
N LEU A 556 -27.63 -3.76 -4.87
CA LEU A 556 -27.34 -5.19 -4.85
C LEU A 556 -28.58 -6.02 -4.48
N ARG A 557 -29.38 -5.59 -3.49
CA ARG A 557 -30.64 -6.27 -3.16
C ARG A 557 -31.59 -6.27 -4.36
N TYR A 558 -31.74 -5.13 -5.02
CA TYR A 558 -32.57 -5.04 -6.21
C TYR A 558 -32.07 -5.93 -7.35
N LEU A 559 -30.76 -5.92 -7.61
CA LEU A 559 -30.15 -6.82 -8.60
C LEU A 559 -30.34 -8.30 -8.25
N GLN A 560 -30.35 -8.68 -6.97
CA GLN A 560 -30.64 -10.05 -6.56
C GLN A 560 -32.09 -10.47 -6.87
N GLU A 561 -33.03 -9.53 -6.89
CA GLU A 561 -34.44 -9.80 -7.22
C GLU A 561 -34.65 -9.96 -8.73
N ILE A 562 -34.06 -9.08 -9.54
CA ILE A 562 -34.27 -9.07 -10.99
C ILE A 562 -33.28 -9.91 -11.79
N GLY A 563 -32.09 -10.16 -11.23
CA GLY A 563 -30.94 -10.75 -11.92
C GLY A 563 -30.27 -9.81 -12.94
N PHE A 564 -28.99 -10.04 -13.20
CA PHE A 564 -28.24 -9.36 -14.27
C PHE A 564 -27.27 -10.34 -14.91
N SER A 565 -27.22 -10.36 -16.25
CA SER A 565 -26.40 -11.32 -16.99
C SER A 565 -26.05 -10.79 -18.37
N CYS A 566 -24.80 -10.96 -18.80
CA CYS A 566 -24.35 -10.68 -20.15
C CYS A 566 -24.32 -11.97 -20.96
N ARG A 567 -25.02 -12.00 -22.10
CA ARG A 567 -25.24 -13.17 -22.94
C ARG A 567 -24.60 -12.99 -24.31
N MET A 568 -24.55 -14.07 -25.10
CA MET A 568 -24.02 -14.00 -26.46
C MET A 568 -24.83 -13.06 -27.36
N GLU A 569 -26.15 -12.96 -27.15
CA GLU A 569 -27.05 -12.04 -27.88
C GLU A 569 -26.69 -10.56 -27.70
N ASP A 570 -26.15 -10.18 -26.54
CA ASP A 570 -25.70 -8.80 -26.26
C ASP A 570 -24.51 -8.38 -27.14
N LEU A 571 -23.79 -9.35 -27.72
CA LEU A 571 -22.58 -9.13 -28.49
C LEU A 571 -22.82 -9.11 -30.01
N LEU A 572 -24.02 -9.50 -30.45
CA LEU A 572 -24.35 -9.67 -31.88
C LEU A 572 -24.70 -8.33 -32.54
N LEU A 573 -24.33 -8.20 -33.82
CA LEU A 573 -24.89 -7.19 -34.71
C LEU A 573 -26.17 -7.71 -35.36
N ASP A 574 -27.05 -6.81 -35.78
CA ASP A 574 -28.13 -7.13 -36.69
C ASP A 574 -27.59 -7.52 -38.08
N GLN A 575 -28.44 -8.13 -38.93
CA GLN A 575 -28.02 -8.58 -40.26
C GLN A 575 -27.50 -7.44 -41.15
N GLN A 576 -28.06 -6.24 -40.98
CA GLN A 576 -27.65 -5.05 -41.72
C GLN A 576 -26.27 -4.56 -41.27
N GLY A 577 -26.01 -4.54 -39.96
CA GLY A 577 -24.73 -4.19 -39.36
C GLY A 577 -23.62 -5.15 -39.80
N ASP A 578 -23.89 -6.46 -39.82
CA ASP A 578 -22.92 -7.43 -40.32
C ASP A 578 -22.69 -7.33 -41.85
N ALA A 579 -23.66 -6.85 -42.63
CA ALA A 579 -23.47 -6.52 -44.04
C ALA A 579 -22.58 -5.28 -44.22
N ILE A 580 -22.93 -4.16 -43.57
CA ILE A 580 -22.17 -2.90 -43.59
C ILE A 580 -20.72 -3.15 -43.16
N ARG A 581 -20.53 -3.88 -42.07
CA ARG A 581 -19.20 -4.26 -41.57
C ARG A 581 -18.39 -5.00 -42.63
N ARG A 582 -18.98 -5.98 -43.31
CA ARG A 582 -18.29 -6.74 -44.37
C ARG A 582 -17.89 -5.85 -45.54
N ASP A 583 -18.72 -4.88 -45.90
CA ASP A 583 -18.45 -3.98 -47.02
C ASP A 583 -17.34 -2.97 -46.66
N ILE A 584 -17.36 -2.40 -45.45
CA ILE A 584 -16.26 -1.54 -44.96
C ILE A 584 -14.93 -2.32 -44.90
N ILE A 585 -14.94 -3.59 -44.48
CA ILE A 585 -13.73 -4.42 -44.46
C ILE A 585 -13.21 -4.72 -45.88
N LYS A 586 -14.09 -4.84 -46.89
CA LYS A 586 -13.65 -4.98 -48.28
C LYS A 586 -13.02 -3.69 -48.81
N GLU A 587 -13.59 -2.52 -48.47
CA GLU A 587 -13.04 -1.21 -48.81
C GLU A 587 -11.65 -0.97 -48.21
N GLN A 588 -11.37 -1.54 -47.04
CA GLN A 588 -10.09 -1.38 -46.33
C GLN A 588 -8.90 -2.03 -47.06
N LYS A 589 -9.09 -3.18 -47.72
CA LYS A 589 -8.01 -3.97 -48.35
C LYS A 589 -7.05 -3.16 -49.25
N PRO A 590 -7.53 -2.33 -50.20
CA PRO A 590 -6.65 -1.52 -51.06
C PRO A 590 -5.91 -0.40 -50.32
N SER A 591 -6.39 0.04 -49.16
CA SER A 591 -5.88 1.28 -48.55
C SER A 591 -4.48 1.15 -47.99
N GLY A 592 -4.08 0.00 -47.44
CA GLY A 592 -2.71 -0.21 -46.94
C GLY A 592 -1.67 -0.14 -48.07
N ILE A 593 -2.02 -0.67 -49.24
CA ILE A 593 -1.18 -0.62 -50.44
C ILE A 593 -1.06 0.84 -50.92
N ARG A 594 -2.18 1.57 -50.98
CA ARG A 594 -2.20 2.98 -51.37
C ARG A 594 -1.34 3.86 -50.45
N THR A 595 -1.42 3.67 -49.14
CA THR A 595 -0.60 4.43 -48.17
C THR A 595 0.89 4.14 -48.34
N THR A 596 1.26 2.87 -48.54
CA THR A 596 2.65 2.49 -48.79
C THR A 596 3.16 3.09 -50.11
N LEU A 597 2.39 3.01 -51.19
CA LEU A 597 2.76 3.59 -52.51
C LEU A 597 2.94 5.11 -52.45
N ASN A 598 2.08 5.80 -51.71
CA ASN A 598 2.21 7.25 -51.48
C ASN A 598 3.51 7.56 -50.74
N PHE A 599 3.81 6.84 -49.64
CA PHE A 599 5.01 7.07 -48.85
C PHE A 599 6.31 6.88 -49.64
N ILE A 600 6.38 5.85 -50.48
CA ILE A 600 7.56 5.58 -51.31
C ILE A 600 7.61 6.42 -52.58
N GLY A 601 6.65 7.32 -52.85
CA GLY A 601 6.62 8.17 -54.04
C GLY A 601 6.34 7.41 -55.35
N MET A 602 5.46 6.41 -55.30
CA MET A 602 5.02 5.58 -56.45
C MET A 602 3.50 5.70 -56.65
N GLU A 603 2.92 6.87 -56.40
CA GLU A 603 1.47 7.14 -56.45
C GLU A 603 0.84 7.01 -57.85
N SER A 604 1.63 7.18 -58.91
CA SER A 604 1.22 7.04 -60.31
C SER A 604 0.92 5.59 -60.71
N HIS A 605 1.39 4.62 -59.92
CA HIS A 605 1.21 3.19 -60.16
C HIS A 605 -0.03 2.69 -59.42
N GLY A 606 -1.02 2.14 -60.15
CA GLY A 606 -2.26 1.64 -59.56
C GLY A 606 -2.06 0.43 -58.63
N ILE A 607 -2.99 0.18 -57.72
CA ILE A 607 -2.91 -0.87 -56.68
C ILE A 607 -2.57 -2.27 -57.24
N GLY A 608 -3.00 -2.57 -58.47
CA GLY A 608 -2.73 -3.83 -59.16
C GLY A 608 -1.38 -3.94 -59.88
N SER A 609 -0.64 -2.84 -60.07
CA SER A 609 0.60 -2.85 -60.86
C SER A 609 1.77 -3.54 -60.14
N ILE A 610 1.73 -3.66 -58.81
CA ILE A 610 2.75 -4.39 -58.01
C ILE A 610 2.76 -5.89 -58.35
N GLY A 611 1.60 -6.45 -58.69
CA GLY A 611 1.46 -7.86 -59.06
C GLY A 611 1.46 -8.14 -60.57
N ALA A 612 1.27 -7.10 -61.40
CA ALA A 612 1.09 -7.24 -62.86
C ALA A 612 2.34 -6.87 -63.67
N ASP A 613 3.24 -6.03 -63.15
CA ASP A 613 4.45 -5.56 -63.85
C ASP A 613 5.71 -5.84 -63.02
N ASP A 614 6.60 -6.66 -63.57
CA ASP A 614 7.87 -7.06 -62.93
C ASP A 614 8.86 -5.90 -62.77
N ALA A 615 8.75 -4.83 -63.57
CA ALA A 615 9.58 -3.63 -63.41
C ALA A 615 9.15 -2.83 -62.17
N VAL A 616 7.84 -2.60 -62.04
CA VAL A 616 7.23 -1.90 -60.88
C VAL A 616 7.47 -2.68 -59.59
N ARG A 617 7.38 -4.02 -59.63
CA ARG A 617 7.67 -4.88 -58.47
C ARG A 617 9.11 -4.77 -58.00
N ARG A 618 10.09 -4.70 -58.92
CA ARG A 618 11.51 -4.52 -58.59
C ARG A 618 11.80 -3.14 -58.00
N GLU A 619 11.16 -2.10 -58.54
CA GLU A 619 11.28 -0.75 -58.01
C GLU A 619 10.68 -0.64 -56.60
N PHE A 620 9.48 -1.19 -56.39
CA PHE A 620 8.83 -1.25 -55.08
C PHE A 620 9.71 -1.94 -54.03
N HIS A 621 10.28 -3.10 -54.38
CA HIS A 621 11.14 -3.86 -53.47
C HIS A 621 12.42 -3.09 -53.10
N THR A 622 13.05 -2.43 -54.07
CA THR A 622 14.26 -1.62 -53.82
C THR A 622 13.98 -0.47 -52.84
N ARG A 623 12.86 0.26 -53.04
CA ARG A 623 12.48 1.36 -52.15
C ARG A 623 12.07 0.88 -50.76
N MET A 624 11.37 -0.25 -50.66
CA MET A 624 10.99 -0.83 -49.37
C MET A 624 12.17 -1.41 -48.60
N GLU A 625 13.19 -1.93 -49.28
CA GLU A 625 14.43 -2.37 -48.65
C GLU A 625 15.22 -1.18 -48.09
N GLU A 626 15.22 -0.04 -48.79
CA GLU A 626 15.79 1.21 -48.26
C GLU A 626 15.04 1.66 -46.99
N VAL A 627 13.70 1.61 -47.00
CA VAL A 627 12.88 1.94 -45.82
C VAL A 627 13.19 1.01 -44.65
N LEU A 628 13.31 -0.30 -44.89
CA LEU A 628 13.61 -1.29 -43.83
C LEU A 628 14.99 -1.06 -43.19
N ARG A 629 15.98 -0.59 -43.95
CA ARG A 629 17.34 -0.33 -43.46
C ARG A 629 17.46 0.96 -42.65
N HIS A 630 16.51 1.88 -42.77
CA HIS A 630 16.49 3.15 -42.06
C HIS A 630 15.36 3.19 -41.04
N ASP A 631 15.71 3.14 -39.76
CA ASP A 631 14.75 3.05 -38.66
C ASP A 631 13.72 4.19 -38.68
N ASP A 632 14.18 5.42 -38.93
CA ASP A 632 13.33 6.62 -39.04
C ASP A 632 12.30 6.51 -40.17
N LYS A 633 12.71 5.99 -41.34
CA LYS A 633 11.81 5.84 -42.50
C LYS A 633 10.77 4.77 -42.23
N LEU A 634 11.18 3.66 -41.63
CA LEU A 634 10.27 2.58 -41.26
C LEU A 634 9.28 3.06 -40.19
N ALA A 635 9.72 3.85 -39.21
CA ALA A 635 8.85 4.43 -38.19
C ALA A 635 7.82 5.39 -38.79
N GLN A 636 8.21 6.22 -39.77
CA GLN A 636 7.30 7.11 -40.49
C GLN A 636 6.25 6.33 -41.30
N LEU A 637 6.68 5.30 -42.04
CA LEU A 637 5.76 4.42 -42.76
C LEU A 637 4.76 3.75 -41.80
N ASP A 638 5.24 3.31 -40.63
CA ASP A 638 4.40 2.67 -39.63
C ASP A 638 3.36 3.62 -39.04
N GLY A 639 3.73 4.88 -38.79
CA GLY A 639 2.82 5.92 -38.35
C GLY A 639 1.71 6.19 -39.36
N LEU A 640 2.07 6.37 -40.64
CA LEU A 640 1.11 6.62 -41.73
C LEU A 640 0.16 5.44 -41.94
N MET A 641 0.69 4.21 -41.94
CA MET A 641 -0.11 2.99 -42.06
C MET A 641 -1.07 2.84 -40.88
N SER A 642 -0.58 3.05 -39.65
CA SER A 642 -1.42 2.97 -38.45
C SER A 642 -2.53 4.03 -38.46
N GLY A 643 -2.22 5.26 -38.87
CA GLY A 643 -3.21 6.33 -39.05
C GLY A 643 -4.33 5.93 -40.01
N ALA A 644 -3.96 5.50 -41.22
CA ALA A 644 -4.93 5.05 -42.22
C ALA A 644 -5.78 3.87 -41.73
N MET A 645 -5.19 2.90 -41.02
CA MET A 645 -5.92 1.76 -40.47
C MET A 645 -6.87 2.13 -39.31
N ASN A 646 -6.49 3.12 -38.50
CA ASN A 646 -7.32 3.61 -37.39
C ASN A 646 -8.54 4.40 -37.87
N GLU A 647 -8.43 5.13 -38.99
CA GLU A 647 -9.58 5.77 -39.63
C GLU A 647 -10.66 4.75 -40.03
N PHE A 648 -10.27 3.59 -40.59
CA PHE A 648 -11.22 2.52 -40.89
C PHE A 648 -11.85 1.92 -39.66
N THR A 649 -11.07 1.69 -38.60
CA THR A 649 -11.60 1.19 -37.32
C THR A 649 -12.65 2.14 -36.76
N THR A 650 -12.41 3.45 -36.84
CA THR A 650 -13.35 4.49 -36.39
C THR A 650 -14.61 4.51 -37.27
N LYS A 651 -14.46 4.52 -38.59
CA LYS A 651 -15.59 4.44 -39.55
C LYS A 651 -16.47 3.21 -39.30
N LEU A 652 -15.85 2.06 -39.02
CA LEU A 652 -16.54 0.81 -38.75
C LEU A 652 -17.25 0.85 -37.40
N MET A 653 -16.62 1.40 -36.37
CA MET A 653 -17.21 1.61 -35.05
C MET A 653 -18.45 2.51 -35.13
N ASP A 654 -18.35 3.66 -35.78
CA ASP A 654 -19.44 4.63 -35.89
C ASP A 654 -20.63 4.11 -36.72
N ALA A 655 -20.36 3.29 -37.75
CA ALA A 655 -21.39 2.72 -38.59
C ALA A 655 -22.17 1.57 -37.91
N CYS A 656 -21.51 0.83 -37.00
CA CYS A 656 -22.10 -0.36 -36.38
C CYS A 656 -22.61 -0.11 -34.95
N LEU A 657 -21.88 0.63 -34.12
CA LEU A 657 -22.18 0.79 -32.69
C LEU A 657 -22.68 2.20 -32.37
N PRO A 658 -23.71 2.36 -31.53
CA PRO A 658 -24.57 1.32 -30.92
C PRO A 658 -25.75 0.92 -31.81
N ALA A 659 -25.98 1.60 -32.94
CA ALA A 659 -27.25 1.56 -33.68
C ALA A 659 -27.57 0.21 -34.36
N ARG A 660 -26.57 -0.63 -34.63
CA ARG A 660 -26.72 -1.92 -35.33
C ARG A 660 -26.50 -3.13 -34.43
N LEU A 661 -26.56 -2.94 -33.11
CA LEU A 661 -26.60 -4.07 -32.19
C LEU A 661 -27.93 -4.80 -32.30
N HIS A 662 -27.89 -6.12 -32.16
CA HIS A 662 -29.10 -6.95 -32.21
C HIS A 662 -30.10 -6.56 -31.11
N LEU A 663 -29.59 -6.31 -29.90
CA LEU A 663 -30.34 -5.75 -28.78
C LEU A 663 -29.95 -4.28 -28.59
N PRO A 664 -30.92 -3.36 -28.52
CA PRO A 664 -30.65 -1.96 -28.22
C PRO A 664 -30.46 -1.74 -26.71
N PHE A 665 -29.81 -0.64 -26.35
CA PHE A 665 -29.92 -0.10 -24.99
C PHE A 665 -31.38 0.28 -24.69
N PRO A 666 -31.90 0.06 -23.46
CA PRO A 666 -31.24 -0.45 -22.25
C PRO A 666 -31.32 -1.97 -22.05
N HIS A 667 -31.77 -2.74 -23.03
CA HIS A 667 -31.91 -4.20 -22.91
C HIS A 667 -30.60 -4.96 -23.15
N ASN A 668 -29.64 -4.33 -23.83
CA ASN A 668 -28.30 -4.89 -24.03
C ASN A 668 -27.43 -4.67 -22.79
N ASN A 669 -27.18 -5.73 -22.03
CA ASN A 669 -26.45 -5.64 -20.76
C ASN A 669 -24.96 -5.35 -20.96
N MET A 670 -24.36 -5.77 -22.08
CA MET A 670 -22.97 -5.39 -22.41
C MET A 670 -22.84 -3.88 -22.63
N VAL A 671 -23.81 -3.26 -23.32
CA VAL A 671 -23.84 -1.81 -23.50
C VAL A 671 -24.08 -1.08 -22.18
N VAL A 672 -24.99 -1.59 -21.34
CA VAL A 672 -25.23 -1.01 -20.00
C VAL A 672 -23.92 -0.97 -19.22
N MET A 673 -23.16 -2.08 -19.14
CA MET A 673 -21.89 -2.14 -18.42
C MET A 673 -20.85 -1.14 -18.94
N THR A 674 -20.70 -1.03 -20.25
CA THR A 674 -19.68 -0.17 -20.87
C THR A 674 -20.08 1.31 -20.84
N ALA A 675 -21.36 1.63 -20.99
CA ALA A 675 -21.87 3.00 -21.01
C ALA A 675 -21.97 3.58 -19.59
N SER A 676 -22.43 2.79 -18.62
CA SER A 676 -22.49 3.18 -17.19
C SER A 676 -21.11 3.35 -16.56
N GLY A 677 -20.08 2.73 -17.17
CA GLY A 677 -18.73 2.66 -16.64
C GLY A 677 -18.56 1.64 -15.52
N ALA A 678 -19.50 0.71 -15.33
CA ALA A 678 -19.40 -0.40 -14.40
C ALA A 678 -18.15 -1.25 -14.67
N LYS A 679 -18.02 -1.75 -15.91
CA LYS A 679 -16.84 -2.49 -16.37
C LYS A 679 -16.73 -2.44 -17.89
N GLY A 680 -15.48 -2.31 -18.37
CA GLY A 680 -15.18 -2.24 -19.78
C GLY A 680 -15.39 -0.84 -20.36
N SER A 681 -15.22 -0.74 -21.68
CA SER A 681 -15.33 0.49 -22.45
C SER A 681 -15.93 0.18 -23.83
N ASN A 682 -16.33 1.23 -24.55
CA ASN A 682 -16.82 1.08 -25.93
C ASN A 682 -15.76 0.45 -26.86
N ILE A 683 -14.47 0.60 -26.56
CA ILE A 683 -13.38 -0.06 -27.29
C ILE A 683 -13.42 -1.57 -27.06
N ASN A 684 -13.70 -2.03 -25.83
CA ASN A 684 -13.81 -3.46 -25.56
C ASN A 684 -15.01 -4.06 -26.32
N LEU A 685 -16.16 -3.38 -26.30
CA LEU A 685 -17.33 -3.77 -27.10
C LEU A 685 -17.00 -3.79 -28.60
N SER A 686 -16.30 -2.79 -29.13
CA SER A 686 -15.91 -2.77 -30.54
C SER A 686 -14.96 -3.90 -30.91
N GLN A 687 -14.02 -4.28 -30.05
CA GLN A 687 -13.12 -5.40 -30.32
C GLN A 687 -13.85 -6.75 -30.34
N ILE A 688 -14.89 -6.89 -29.51
CA ILE A 688 -15.70 -8.11 -29.46
C ILE A 688 -16.64 -8.20 -30.67
N THR A 689 -17.34 -7.11 -30.98
CA THR A 689 -18.46 -7.08 -31.93
C THR A 689 -18.07 -6.60 -33.33
N CYS A 690 -17.07 -5.74 -33.46
CA CYS A 690 -16.70 -5.06 -34.70
C CYS A 690 -15.37 -5.57 -35.29
N CYS A 691 -14.24 -5.16 -34.73
CA CYS A 691 -12.91 -5.64 -35.11
C CYS A 691 -11.87 -5.31 -34.03
N LEU A 692 -10.77 -6.08 -33.98
CA LEU A 692 -9.66 -5.80 -33.07
C LEU A 692 -8.91 -4.51 -33.44
N GLY A 693 -8.73 -4.25 -34.74
CA GLY A 693 -8.02 -3.09 -35.26
C GLY A 693 -6.50 -3.29 -35.37
N GLN A 694 -5.77 -2.18 -35.49
CA GLN A 694 -4.31 -2.18 -35.66
C GLN A 694 -3.60 -2.59 -34.37
N GLN A 695 -2.75 -3.62 -34.43
CA GLN A 695 -1.87 -3.97 -33.32
C GLN A 695 -0.62 -3.10 -33.36
N SER A 696 -0.34 -2.42 -32.23
CA SER A 696 0.86 -1.60 -32.08
C SER A 696 1.79 -2.22 -31.06
N LEU A 697 3.08 -2.30 -31.41
CA LEU A 697 4.17 -2.78 -30.57
C LEU A 697 5.16 -1.63 -30.41
N GLU A 698 5.35 -1.16 -29.18
CA GLU A 698 6.26 -0.05 -28.86
C GLU A 698 6.01 1.24 -29.68
N GLY A 699 4.75 1.51 -30.01
CA GLY A 699 4.35 2.67 -30.83
C GLY A 699 4.51 2.48 -32.34
N ARG A 700 4.95 1.30 -32.78
CA ARG A 700 5.13 0.91 -34.19
C ARG A 700 4.18 -0.22 -34.59
N ARG A 701 4.27 -0.69 -35.84
CA ARG A 701 3.54 -1.86 -36.33
C ARG A 701 4.30 -3.15 -36.03
N VAL A 702 3.75 -4.28 -36.48
CA VAL A 702 4.41 -5.59 -36.38
C VAL A 702 5.79 -5.52 -37.04
N PRO A 703 6.87 -5.96 -36.34
CA PRO A 703 8.23 -5.87 -36.85
C PRO A 703 8.41 -6.73 -38.10
N LEU A 704 9.31 -6.27 -38.97
CA LEU A 704 9.72 -7.00 -40.16
C LEU A 704 11.04 -7.75 -39.88
N MET A 705 11.14 -8.98 -40.37
CA MET A 705 12.37 -9.75 -40.41
C MET A 705 13.35 -9.13 -41.42
N VAL A 706 14.63 -9.54 -41.36
CA VAL A 706 15.66 -9.16 -42.35
C VAL A 706 15.23 -9.48 -43.79
N SER A 707 14.39 -10.50 -43.97
CA SER A 707 13.80 -10.88 -45.25
C SER A 707 12.67 -9.97 -45.73
N GLY A 708 12.36 -8.88 -45.02
CA GLY A 708 11.24 -7.97 -45.32
C GLY A 708 9.86 -8.54 -45.01
N LYS A 709 9.77 -9.70 -44.34
CA LYS A 709 8.51 -10.36 -43.98
C LYS A 709 8.12 -10.08 -42.53
N SER A 710 6.85 -9.82 -42.26
CA SER A 710 6.33 -9.76 -40.89
C SER A 710 6.08 -11.15 -40.29
N LEU A 711 5.60 -12.11 -41.11
CA LEU A 711 5.48 -13.52 -40.77
C LEU A 711 5.86 -14.40 -41.97
N PRO A 712 6.27 -15.67 -41.75
CA PRO A 712 6.61 -16.59 -42.85
C PRO A 712 5.48 -16.80 -43.88
N SER A 713 4.22 -16.61 -43.46
CA SER A 713 3.03 -16.72 -44.29
C SER A 713 2.81 -15.55 -45.25
N PHE A 714 3.47 -14.41 -45.04
CA PHE A 714 3.35 -13.24 -45.89
C PHE A 714 4.51 -13.14 -46.89
N ALA A 715 4.25 -12.49 -48.02
CA ALA A 715 5.29 -12.18 -48.99
C ALA A 715 6.27 -11.12 -48.42
N PRO A 716 7.54 -11.09 -48.88
CA PRO A 716 8.43 -9.98 -48.57
C PRO A 716 7.81 -8.64 -48.94
N PHE A 717 7.85 -7.68 -48.02
CA PHE A 717 7.31 -6.32 -48.18
C PHE A 717 5.82 -6.27 -48.54
N ASP A 718 5.02 -7.21 -48.05
CA ASP A 718 3.56 -7.20 -48.18
C ASP A 718 2.97 -5.92 -47.56
N ALA A 719 2.48 -5.02 -48.41
CA ALA A 719 1.91 -3.72 -48.04
C ALA A 719 0.45 -3.80 -47.56
N SER A 720 -0.12 -5.00 -47.41
CA SER A 720 -1.46 -5.14 -46.86
C SER A 720 -1.50 -4.70 -45.39
N GLY A 721 -2.60 -4.07 -44.97
CA GLY A 721 -2.79 -3.73 -43.56
C GLY A 721 -2.66 -4.96 -42.66
N ARG A 722 -3.11 -6.12 -43.15
CA ARG A 722 -3.03 -7.39 -42.42
C ARG A 722 -1.61 -7.86 -42.15
N ALA A 723 -0.72 -7.84 -43.15
CA ALA A 723 0.69 -8.17 -42.93
C ALA A 723 1.35 -7.20 -41.95
N GLY A 724 0.85 -5.96 -41.88
CA GLY A 724 1.21 -4.96 -40.89
C GLY A 724 0.58 -5.07 -39.51
N GLY A 725 -0.15 -6.15 -39.20
CA GLY A 725 -0.80 -6.33 -37.90
C GLY A 725 -2.21 -5.72 -37.76
N TYR A 726 -2.88 -5.36 -38.86
CA TYR A 726 -4.28 -4.95 -38.82
C TYR A 726 -5.22 -6.16 -38.76
N VAL A 727 -5.92 -6.32 -37.64
CA VAL A 727 -6.83 -7.44 -37.40
C VAL A 727 -8.28 -7.00 -37.62
N ALA A 728 -8.78 -7.24 -38.84
CA ALA A 728 -10.17 -6.95 -39.21
C ALA A 728 -11.19 -7.95 -38.61
N ASN A 729 -10.71 -9.09 -38.10
CA ASN A 729 -11.50 -10.07 -37.37
C ASN A 729 -11.88 -9.53 -35.97
N ARG A 730 -12.90 -10.13 -35.37
CA ARG A 730 -13.44 -9.79 -34.04
C ARG A 730 -13.39 -11.00 -33.12
N PHE A 731 -13.37 -10.80 -31.80
CA PHE A 731 -13.34 -11.94 -30.86
C PHE A 731 -14.55 -12.87 -31.04
N LEU A 732 -15.73 -12.32 -31.32
CA LEU A 732 -16.97 -13.08 -31.48
C LEU A 732 -16.89 -14.18 -32.56
N THR A 733 -16.19 -13.93 -33.67
CA THR A 733 -16.08 -14.89 -34.79
C THR A 733 -14.73 -15.59 -34.86
N GLY A 734 -13.87 -15.36 -33.87
CA GLY A 734 -12.50 -15.85 -33.86
C GLY A 734 -11.53 -15.04 -34.75
N LEU A 735 -10.26 -15.15 -34.39
CA LEU A 735 -9.13 -14.54 -35.08
C LEU A 735 -8.50 -15.55 -36.03
N LYS A 736 -7.91 -15.05 -37.11
CA LYS A 736 -7.13 -15.89 -38.02
C LYS A 736 -5.75 -16.17 -37.40
N PRO A 737 -5.07 -17.28 -37.75
CA PRO A 737 -3.79 -17.65 -37.15
C PRO A 737 -2.65 -16.65 -37.39
N GLN A 738 -2.67 -15.97 -38.55
CA GLN A 738 -1.79 -14.82 -38.87
C GLN A 738 -2.44 -13.54 -38.39
#